data_AF-A0A815KI33-F1
#
_entry.id   AF-A0A815KI33-F1
#
_cell.length_a   1.000
_cell.length_b   1.000
_cell.length_c   1.000
_cell.angle_alpha   90.00
_cell.angle_beta   90.00
_cell.angle_gamma   90.00
#
_symmetry.space_group_name_H-M   'P 1'
#
loop_
_entity.id
_entity.type
_entity.pdbx_description
1 polymer ?
#
loop_
_entity_poly.entity_id
_entity_poly.type
_entity_poly.pdbx_seq_one_letter_code
_entity_poly.pdbx_strand_id
1 'polypeptide(L)'
;MNPAKAFPIVQSYVNLAIVESKAQQKKAKKFLDAQAQHTDATVGRYEKNYGAKKSIAVREIFEACKGETQQVLIFGPAGIGKTTLCRYIAYQWATEKLWPQFKFLIWIRLRFLTDSRYPPLSNGEQYSILDIVEKACFNHTLSREEKISLRELFEQSKVLWLLDGIAEIGQNVPKQLESSFKQLLKSPYMILTSRPYFSARPSYEVQYEITGFTNENIDFYVKQFFDRINNESNDTSSKHDNLLSFLKLKSTIWGIAHIPINLELICSLWANGQSFKSKKMTMTQLYNEIIEWLFRRYLERQNVGDQLNKEGIYNVCHKELTALEKIAFHAMKSDNLIIEKKMLQNVLKEIEFSAPNRQELFTKLLTIGILKSLSQEPIGTKIAIEKDYYFIHLSFQEFFAARYLVNALRYGDNKYYQEAIHFIKHEKYNQRFLLLFIYASGLLTEEGPISRAEIFFETMSSEPTDLLGARHIQLVIRFLEEAGGANAIKRRVMWLDHISKWLQCAANNTHAITLFAWLIASLRQSPSVVRDAIIIHTFFVLLRDTNNGVRTRTAEIISALHLNQMFPEFTTALKNALGDTEIGVRQNAAIALGNMGESAAKPDVIKGLLTALLDKEDVVRIYAVEAIGKMGESAAQPDVIKGLLTAVGDKQHVVRGCAVEALGKMGKGAAKPQVIKALLTALGDKEDVIRRHAAEALGKMGAGAAKTDVIKVLLSALSGEEDVMRRHVAEALGEMGESAAKTELIEGLLTGLGDGQHVVRRCAAEALGKMGEGTAKPDVINALLTALGDKDEVVRIYAAEALGNIGESAAKPDVIKTSLSALSDKEDVMRRYAAEALGKMGEGAAKPDVIKALLAALGDKDHILGIYAGEALGKMGESAAKSELIEGLLTALGDKQHVVRRCAADVLGKMGEGAAKPDVIKALFTALGDKDQVVGTYAAEALGKMGESAAKPELIEEWLSALRDKQHVIRRCAVEALGKMGGSAAKPNVIKALLSALSDKEDVIRRCAAEALGRMIGSEKMTGAPHFSADAVLKLFENKWLLMDSSCINSTDLLNAVLQTRVDSWLPLTFFVALYEGTAVTIVAQSLKHYRNYSVEKFNLASHGNDRLFRRITQTFAEEAEKLGWPREC
;
A
#
# COMPACT_ATOMS: atom_id res chain seq x y z
N MET A 1 4.26 2.16 13.55
CA MET A 1 3.68 2.55 14.86
C MET A 1 2.54 1.61 15.26
N ASN A 2 2.81 0.29 15.17
CA ASN A 2 2.04 -0.78 15.77
C ASN A 2 2.95 -1.42 16.84
N PRO A 3 2.65 -1.29 18.14
CA PRO A 3 3.50 -1.87 19.19
C PRO A 3 3.45 -3.40 19.25
N ALA A 4 2.60 -4.07 18.45
CA ALA A 4 2.43 -5.51 18.52
C ALA A 4 3.51 -6.33 17.78
N LYS A 5 4.31 -5.76 16.87
CA LYS A 5 5.43 -6.46 16.22
C LYS A 5 6.59 -5.49 15.97
N ALA A 6 7.71 -5.70 16.68
CA ALA A 6 8.98 -5.04 16.37
C ALA A 6 9.62 -5.78 15.18
N PHE A 7 9.81 -5.11 14.06
CA PHE A 7 10.33 -5.73 12.84
C PHE A 7 11.86 -5.55 12.73
N PRO A 8 12.59 -6.57 12.22
CA PRO A 8 13.99 -6.44 11.84
C PRO A 8 14.21 -5.27 10.88
N ILE A 9 15.31 -4.54 11.04
CA ILE A 9 15.63 -3.38 10.18
C ILE A 9 15.77 -3.76 8.70
N VAL A 10 16.22 -4.99 8.39
CA VAL A 10 16.34 -5.51 7.01
C VAL A 10 14.97 -5.65 6.33
N GLN A 11 13.94 -5.98 7.10
CA GLN A 11 12.57 -6.12 6.61
C GLN A 11 11.82 -4.79 6.59
N SER A 12 12.29 -3.80 7.35
CA SER A 12 11.65 -2.48 7.50
C SER A 12 12.28 -1.39 6.63
N TYR A 13 13.53 -1.59 6.19
CA TYR A 13 14.23 -0.68 5.31
C TYR A 13 13.87 -0.98 3.85
N VAL A 14 13.23 -0.03 3.19
CA VAL A 14 13.06 -0.02 1.74
C VAL A 14 14.11 0.93 1.17
N ASN A 15 14.81 0.49 0.11
CA ASN A 15 15.86 1.27 -0.53
C ASN A 15 15.34 2.65 -0.88
N LEU A 16 15.93 3.67 -0.25
CA LEU A 16 15.62 5.07 -0.54
C LEU A 16 16.43 5.49 -1.75
N ALA A 17 15.85 6.33 -2.61
CA ALA A 17 16.61 6.87 -3.72
C ALA A 17 17.59 7.94 -3.24
N ILE A 18 18.89 7.59 -3.30
CA ILE A 18 20.03 8.44 -2.94
C ILE A 18 20.68 8.93 -4.23
N VAL A 19 20.84 10.26 -4.38
CA VAL A 19 21.36 10.90 -5.60
C VAL A 19 22.54 11.82 -5.28
N GLU A 20 23.57 11.82 -6.13
CA GLU A 20 24.76 12.68 -5.98
C GLU A 20 24.43 14.16 -6.26
N SER A 21 24.66 15.02 -5.26
CA SER A 21 24.29 16.44 -5.32
C SER A 21 25.05 17.21 -6.38
N LYS A 22 26.32 16.90 -6.71
CA LYS A 22 27.07 17.59 -7.79
C LYS A 22 26.54 17.25 -9.18
N ALA A 23 26.15 15.99 -9.43
CA ALA A 23 25.51 15.57 -10.66
C ALA A 23 24.10 16.18 -10.78
N GLN A 24 23.40 16.29 -9.66
CA GLN A 24 22.08 16.92 -9.55
C GLN A 24 22.16 18.45 -9.63
N GLN A 25 23.23 19.08 -9.14
CA GLN A 25 23.54 20.51 -9.29
C GLN A 25 24.07 20.80 -10.68
N LYS A 26 24.80 19.91 -11.36
CA LYS A 26 25.15 20.07 -12.79
C LYS A 26 23.96 19.82 -13.71
N LYS A 27 23.10 18.85 -13.38
CA LYS A 27 21.79 18.69 -14.03
C LYS A 27 20.95 19.92 -13.74
N ALA A 28 20.78 20.33 -12.49
CA ALA A 28 20.06 21.52 -12.09
C ALA A 28 20.72 22.80 -12.59
N LYS A 29 22.03 22.85 -12.86
CA LYS A 29 22.74 23.99 -13.46
C LYS A 29 22.60 24.01 -14.96
N LYS A 30 22.65 22.87 -15.66
CA LYS A 30 22.20 22.76 -17.07
C LYS A 30 20.70 23.01 -17.20
N PHE A 31 19.92 22.66 -16.18
CA PHE A 31 18.49 22.93 -16.07
C PHE A 31 18.27 24.40 -15.69
N LEU A 32 19.11 25.05 -14.86
CA LEU A 32 19.11 26.48 -14.45
C LEU A 32 19.64 27.38 -15.55
N ASP A 33 20.60 26.92 -16.37
CA ASP A 33 21.04 27.61 -17.58
C ASP A 33 19.96 27.48 -18.68
N ALA A 34 19.14 26.42 -18.63
CA ALA A 34 17.88 26.30 -19.36
C ALA A 34 16.64 26.88 -18.61
N GLN A 35 16.80 27.31 -17.36
CA GLN A 35 15.77 27.82 -16.43
C GLN A 35 16.21 29.15 -15.79
N ALA A 36 16.97 29.99 -16.51
CA ALA A 36 17.06 31.43 -16.23
C ALA A 36 15.70 32.14 -16.51
N GLN A 37 14.63 31.35 -16.40
CA GLN A 37 13.34 31.46 -17.03
C GLN A 37 12.28 30.66 -16.26
N HIS A 38 12.51 30.01 -15.09
CA HIS A 38 11.41 29.49 -14.26
C HIS A 38 11.78 29.20 -12.79
N THR A 39 11.13 29.91 -11.86
CA THR A 39 11.25 29.73 -10.40
C THR A 39 10.15 28.87 -9.77
N ASP A 40 10.60 28.01 -8.86
CA ASP A 40 9.92 27.34 -7.73
C ASP A 40 8.87 26.25 -7.97
N ALA A 41 9.36 25.01 -7.90
CA ALA A 41 8.58 23.79 -7.74
C ALA A 41 8.95 23.11 -6.40
N THR A 42 8.35 23.57 -5.30
CA THR A 42 8.33 22.81 -4.04
C THR A 42 6.93 22.25 -3.88
N VAL A 43 6.82 20.91 -3.90
CA VAL A 43 5.60 20.08 -3.95
C VAL A 43 5.00 20.01 -5.36
N GLY A 44 4.92 18.79 -5.89
CA GLY A 44 4.16 18.45 -7.10
C GLY A 44 4.95 18.31 -8.40
N ARG A 45 6.03 17.53 -8.37
CA ARG A 45 6.49 16.57 -9.41
C ARG A 45 7.80 15.92 -8.95
N TYR A 46 7.69 14.95 -8.04
CA TYR A 46 8.84 14.26 -7.43
C TYR A 46 9.74 13.52 -8.45
N GLU A 47 9.23 13.17 -9.63
CA GLU A 47 10.04 12.55 -10.69
C GLU A 47 10.48 13.54 -11.78
N LYS A 48 9.65 14.54 -12.10
CA LYS A 48 9.99 15.51 -13.17
C LYS A 48 11.08 16.51 -12.75
N ASN A 49 11.22 16.78 -11.45
CA ASN A 49 12.33 17.57 -10.91
C ASN A 49 13.63 16.77 -10.72
N TYR A 50 13.56 15.43 -10.68
CA TYR A 50 14.70 14.56 -10.31
C TYR A 50 15.16 13.61 -11.43
N GLY A 51 14.41 13.51 -12.54
CA GLY A 51 14.70 12.61 -13.67
C GLY A 51 14.63 11.13 -13.28
N ALA A 52 14.95 10.24 -14.22
CA ALA A 52 15.22 8.83 -13.90
C ALA A 52 16.32 8.77 -12.83
N LYS A 53 15.94 8.41 -11.61
CA LYS A 53 16.84 8.37 -10.46
C LYS A 53 17.81 7.20 -10.68
N LYS A 54 19.07 7.48 -10.99
CA LYS A 54 20.12 6.46 -10.85
C LYS A 54 20.37 6.31 -9.35
N SER A 55 19.69 5.34 -8.74
CA SER A 55 19.85 5.05 -7.32
C SER A 55 21.26 4.57 -7.06
N ILE A 56 21.94 5.17 -6.08
CA ILE A 56 23.24 4.71 -5.60
C ILE A 56 22.99 3.65 -4.53
N ALA A 57 23.61 2.48 -4.63
CA ALA A 57 23.49 1.48 -3.58
C ALA A 57 24.23 1.95 -2.32
N VAL A 58 23.74 1.59 -1.13
CA VAL A 58 24.39 2.01 0.14
C VAL A 58 25.87 1.64 0.18
N ARG A 59 26.27 0.50 -0.42
CA ARG A 59 27.66 0.06 -0.53
C ARG A 59 28.56 1.01 -1.33
N GLU A 60 27.98 1.74 -2.27
CA GLU A 60 28.66 2.62 -3.24
C GLU A 60 28.84 4.06 -2.72
N ILE A 61 28.29 4.40 -1.53
CA ILE A 61 28.30 5.77 -0.99
C ILE A 61 29.71 6.40 -0.96
N PHE A 62 30.74 5.61 -0.64
CA PHE A 62 32.12 6.07 -0.57
C PHE A 62 32.89 6.01 -1.90
N GLU A 63 32.35 5.44 -2.97
CA GLU A 63 33.05 5.32 -4.27
C GLU A 63 33.35 6.70 -4.90
N ALA A 64 32.53 7.70 -4.58
CA ALA A 64 32.73 9.07 -5.05
C ALA A 64 33.77 9.87 -4.23
N CYS A 65 34.23 9.35 -3.07
CA CYS A 65 35.25 10.01 -2.26
C CYS A 65 36.63 9.84 -2.90
N LYS A 66 37.32 10.94 -3.24
CA LYS A 66 38.66 10.93 -3.82
C LYS A 66 39.66 11.46 -2.79
N GLY A 67 40.58 10.62 -2.32
CA GLY A 67 41.64 11.00 -1.37
C GLY A 67 41.68 10.14 -0.10
N GLU A 68 42.49 10.55 0.88
CA GLU A 68 42.69 9.82 2.14
C GLU A 68 41.54 9.99 3.14
N THR A 69 40.68 11.00 2.95
CA THR A 69 39.48 11.25 3.77
C THR A 69 38.21 10.84 3.03
N GLN A 70 37.28 10.21 3.76
CA GLN A 70 35.98 9.76 3.25
C GLN A 70 34.88 10.40 4.09
N GLN A 71 34.60 11.67 3.80
CA GLN A 71 33.55 12.46 4.46
C GLN A 71 32.36 12.64 3.51
N VAL A 72 31.18 12.23 3.96
CA VAL A 72 29.94 12.23 3.16
C VAL A 72 28.85 12.96 3.93
N LEU A 73 28.21 13.94 3.27
CA LEU A 73 27.01 14.60 3.78
C LEU A 73 25.77 14.02 3.10
N ILE A 74 24.84 13.48 3.87
CA ILE A 74 23.55 12.99 3.36
C ILE A 74 22.43 13.88 3.88
N PHE A 75 21.67 14.53 3.02
CA PHE A 75 20.56 15.39 3.46
C PHE A 75 19.23 14.98 2.85
N GLY A 76 18.14 15.41 3.48
CA GLY A 76 16.80 15.17 2.96
C GLY A 76 15.71 15.70 3.91
N PRO A 77 14.46 15.82 3.46
CA PRO A 77 13.36 16.37 4.26
C PRO A 77 13.05 15.54 5.51
N ALA A 78 12.22 16.08 6.42
CA ALA A 78 11.79 15.35 7.61
C ALA A 78 11.07 14.03 7.21
N GLY A 79 11.19 12.99 8.05
CA GLY A 79 10.49 11.71 7.82
C GLY A 79 11.00 10.85 6.66
N ILE A 80 11.93 11.37 5.85
CA ILE A 80 12.41 10.71 4.63
C ILE A 80 13.24 9.44 4.86
N GLY A 81 13.59 9.12 6.12
CA GLY A 81 14.32 7.90 6.47
C GLY A 81 15.82 8.06 6.73
N LYS A 82 16.35 9.27 6.96
CA LYS A 82 17.77 9.51 7.33
C LYS A 82 18.24 8.62 8.50
N THR A 83 17.55 8.67 9.64
CA THR A 83 17.85 7.84 10.81
C THR A 83 17.70 6.34 10.53
N THR A 84 16.72 5.96 9.70
CA THR A 84 16.53 4.56 9.28
C THR A 84 17.69 4.08 8.41
N LEU A 85 18.19 4.92 7.50
CA LEU A 85 19.40 4.67 6.71
C LEU A 85 20.61 4.51 7.63
N CYS A 86 20.81 5.41 8.60
CA CYS A 86 21.90 5.27 9.57
C CYS A 86 21.84 3.95 10.33
N ARG A 87 20.64 3.56 10.79
CA ARG A 87 20.41 2.27 11.45
C ARG A 87 20.71 1.09 10.52
N TYR A 88 20.29 1.17 9.26
CA TYR A 88 20.54 0.15 8.26
C TYR A 88 22.03 0.00 7.95
N ILE A 89 22.77 1.10 7.80
CA ILE A 89 24.23 1.12 7.64
C ILE A 89 24.90 0.43 8.83
N ALA A 90 24.56 0.82 10.06
CA ALA A 90 25.12 0.23 11.26
C ALA A 90 24.86 -1.29 11.35
N TYR A 91 23.64 -1.73 11.00
CA TYR A 91 23.28 -3.14 10.97
C TYR A 91 24.04 -3.93 9.90
N GLN A 92 24.14 -3.40 8.69
CA GLN A 92 24.82 -4.07 7.57
C GLN A 92 26.34 -4.14 7.80
N TRP A 93 26.93 -3.12 8.40
CA TRP A 93 28.32 -3.16 8.86
C TRP A 93 28.52 -4.23 9.95
N ALA A 94 27.66 -4.27 10.96
CA ALA A 94 27.73 -5.25 12.05
C ALA A 94 27.49 -6.71 11.60
N THR A 95 26.92 -6.92 10.42
CA THR A 95 26.72 -8.24 9.81
C THR A 95 27.77 -8.56 8.73
N GLU A 96 28.87 -7.81 8.71
CA GLU A 96 30.02 -7.95 7.79
C GLU A 96 29.67 -7.80 6.29
N LYS A 97 28.56 -7.15 5.97
CA LYS A 97 28.09 -6.96 4.59
C LYS A 97 28.51 -5.63 3.98
N LEU A 98 28.95 -4.67 4.79
CA LEU A 98 29.39 -3.34 4.33
C LEU A 98 30.74 -2.95 4.91
N TRP A 99 31.61 -2.49 4.02
CA TRP A 99 32.86 -1.77 4.32
C TRP A 99 33.76 -2.44 5.38
N PRO A 100 34.31 -3.63 5.07
CA PRO A 100 35.21 -4.34 5.98
C PRO A 100 36.48 -3.54 6.34
N GLN A 101 36.81 -2.48 5.60
CA GLN A 101 37.93 -1.59 5.91
C GLN A 101 37.76 -0.79 7.21
N PHE A 102 36.54 -0.64 7.74
CA PHE A 102 36.30 0.04 9.01
C PHE A 102 36.16 -0.99 10.13
N LYS A 103 37.10 -0.98 11.08
CA LYS A 103 37.08 -1.91 12.22
C LYS A 103 36.03 -1.51 13.26
N PHE A 104 35.66 -0.23 13.30
CA PHE A 104 34.62 0.28 14.19
C PHE A 104 33.67 1.22 13.43
N LEU A 105 32.38 1.12 13.73
CA LEU A 105 31.36 2.08 13.32
C LEU A 105 30.68 2.63 14.58
N ILE A 106 30.76 3.95 14.76
CA ILE A 106 30.16 4.63 15.92
C ILE A 106 28.99 5.48 15.46
N TRP A 107 27.78 5.10 15.90
CA TRP A 107 26.54 5.80 15.56
C TRP A 107 26.12 6.76 16.67
N ILE A 108 26.23 8.07 16.41
CA ILE A 108 25.84 9.14 17.34
C ILE A 108 24.62 9.87 16.78
N ARG A 109 23.50 9.81 17.49
CA ARG A 109 22.34 10.66 17.16
C ARG A 109 22.52 12.02 17.82
N LEU A 110 22.64 13.06 17.01
CA LEU A 110 22.99 14.40 17.44
C LEU A 110 21.91 15.04 18.32
N ARG A 111 20.63 14.70 18.09
CA ARG A 111 19.52 15.08 18.99
C ARG A 111 19.67 14.70 20.46
N PHE A 112 20.62 13.84 20.83
CA PHE A 112 20.89 13.50 22.24
C PHE A 112 21.98 14.35 22.89
N LEU A 113 22.57 15.31 22.16
CA LEU A 113 23.56 16.24 22.68
C LEU A 113 22.85 17.43 23.34
N THR A 114 22.14 17.16 24.44
CA THR A 114 21.37 18.15 25.20
C THR A 114 22.04 18.49 26.52
N ASP A 115 21.76 19.67 27.08
CA ASP A 115 22.22 20.07 28.42
C ASP A 115 21.75 19.10 29.52
N SER A 116 20.58 18.47 29.33
CA SER A 116 20.04 17.46 30.24
C SER A 116 20.90 16.20 30.31
N ARG A 117 21.46 15.77 29.17
CA ARG A 117 22.28 14.55 29.06
C ARG A 117 23.76 14.82 29.33
N TYR A 118 24.21 16.05 29.14
CA TYR A 118 25.58 16.50 29.38
C TYR A 118 25.55 17.75 30.26
N PRO A 119 25.26 17.63 31.56
CA PRO A 119 25.22 18.79 32.43
C PRO A 119 26.60 19.47 32.50
N PRO A 120 26.65 20.81 32.71
CA PRO A 120 27.91 21.53 32.88
C PRO A 120 28.76 20.90 33.99
N LEU A 121 30.05 20.67 33.71
CA LEU A 121 30.99 20.10 34.67
C LEU A 121 31.44 21.17 35.68
N SER A 122 31.68 20.76 36.93
CA SER A 122 31.89 21.64 38.09
C SER A 122 33.02 22.68 37.95
N ASN A 123 33.95 22.47 37.01
CA ASN A 123 35.12 23.33 36.78
C ASN A 123 35.14 24.00 35.39
N GLY A 124 34.04 23.95 34.62
CA GLY A 124 34.02 24.41 33.23
C GLY A 124 34.77 23.49 32.25
N GLU A 125 35.12 22.29 32.69
CA GLU A 125 35.71 21.24 31.86
C GLU A 125 34.80 20.86 30.68
N GLN A 126 35.43 20.40 29.59
CA GLN A 126 34.75 19.93 28.39
C GLN A 126 34.64 18.41 28.42
N TYR A 127 33.50 17.88 27.99
CA TYR A 127 33.37 16.44 27.74
C TYR A 127 34.27 16.04 26.57
N SER A 128 34.91 14.87 26.66
CA SER A 128 35.72 14.29 25.59
C SER A 128 34.87 13.54 24.55
N ILE A 129 35.44 13.21 23.39
CA ILE A 129 34.79 12.33 22.40
C ILE A 129 34.44 10.97 23.02
N LEU A 130 35.29 10.43 23.89
CA LEU A 130 35.03 9.14 24.55
C LEU A 130 33.83 9.20 25.49
N ASP A 131 33.58 10.35 26.14
CA ASP A 131 32.39 10.51 26.98
C ASP A 131 31.10 10.56 26.13
N ILE A 132 31.20 11.09 24.90
CA ILE A 132 30.10 11.03 23.92
C ILE A 132 29.87 9.58 23.47
N VAL A 133 30.95 8.84 23.16
CA VAL A 133 30.89 7.43 22.74
C VAL A 133 30.32 6.55 23.84
N GLU A 134 30.80 6.72 25.07
CA GLU A 134 30.32 6.06 26.28
C GLU A 134 28.79 6.20 26.39
N LYS A 135 28.29 7.45 26.43
CA LYS A 135 26.85 7.69 26.54
C LYS A 135 26.07 7.26 25.30
N ALA A 136 26.68 7.23 24.11
CA ALA A 136 25.99 6.83 22.89
C ALA A 136 25.85 5.31 22.74
N CYS A 137 26.87 4.54 23.16
CA CYS A 137 27.03 3.12 22.83
C CYS A 137 26.92 2.18 24.03
N PHE A 138 27.14 2.68 25.26
CA PHE A 138 27.19 1.86 26.46
C PHE A 138 26.02 2.19 27.41
N ASN A 139 25.52 1.17 28.10
CA ASN A 139 24.47 1.30 29.12
C ASN A 139 25.04 1.46 30.54
N HIS A 140 26.36 1.49 30.68
CA HIS A 140 27.09 1.64 31.94
C HIS A 140 28.25 2.64 31.74
N THR A 141 28.78 3.13 32.86
CA THR A 141 29.94 4.02 32.86
C THR A 141 31.22 3.19 32.68
N LEU A 142 32.07 3.59 31.74
CA LEU A 142 33.36 2.95 31.48
C LEU A 142 34.38 3.35 32.55
N SER A 143 35.13 2.37 33.03
CA SER A 143 36.29 2.59 33.89
C SER A 143 37.40 3.35 33.15
N ARG A 144 38.35 3.89 33.92
CA ARG A 144 39.46 4.66 33.36
C ARG A 144 40.34 3.81 32.44
N GLU A 145 40.56 2.54 32.79
CA GLU A 145 41.34 1.57 32.03
C GLU A 145 40.64 1.18 30.71
N GLU A 146 39.32 0.99 30.74
CA GLU A 146 38.52 0.73 29.53
C GLU A 146 38.54 1.93 28.57
N LYS A 147 38.44 3.16 29.09
CA LYS A 147 38.55 4.38 28.27
C LYS A 147 39.92 4.52 27.60
N ILE A 148 41.00 4.15 28.30
CA ILE A 148 42.36 4.16 27.73
C ILE A 148 42.47 3.09 26.65
N SER A 149 42.04 1.87 26.92
CA SER A 149 42.07 0.76 25.96
C SER A 149 41.25 1.07 24.70
N LEU A 150 40.08 1.67 24.85
CA LEU A 150 39.21 2.05 23.74
C LEU A 150 39.82 3.18 22.89
N ARG A 151 40.55 4.11 23.52
CA ARG A 151 41.32 5.13 22.82
C ARG A 151 42.42 4.51 21.97
N GLU A 152 43.23 3.62 22.54
CA GLU A 152 44.32 2.94 21.82
C GLU A 152 43.78 2.15 20.62
N LEU A 153 42.66 1.45 20.81
CA LEU A 153 41.99 0.73 19.72
C LEU A 153 41.50 1.66 18.60
N PHE A 154 40.97 2.84 18.94
CA PHE A 154 40.52 3.82 17.96
C PHE A 154 41.68 4.47 17.20
N GLU A 155 42.81 4.71 17.86
CA GLU A 155 44.02 5.27 17.23
C GLU A 155 44.69 4.27 16.29
N GLN A 156 44.64 2.97 16.60
CA GLN A 156 45.21 1.90 15.78
C GLN A 156 44.30 1.43 14.63
N SER A 157 43.08 1.95 14.52
CA SER A 157 42.05 1.41 13.61
C SER A 157 41.33 2.49 12.81
N LYS A 158 40.78 2.14 11.65
CA LYS A 158 39.87 3.04 10.92
C LYS A 158 38.47 3.02 11.56
N VAL A 159 38.10 4.12 12.20
CA VAL A 159 36.78 4.33 12.82
C VAL A 159 35.89 5.14 11.90
N LEU A 160 34.72 4.61 11.55
CA LEU A 160 33.68 5.33 10.81
C LEU A 160 32.70 6.00 11.76
N TRP A 161 32.60 7.33 11.68
CA TRP A 161 31.65 8.12 12.47
C TRP A 161 30.34 8.35 11.71
N LEU A 162 29.24 7.85 12.26
CA LEU A 162 27.90 8.04 11.71
C LEU A 162 27.14 9.04 12.58
N LEU A 163 27.09 10.30 12.13
CA LEU A 163 26.46 11.41 12.86
C LEU A 163 25.07 11.69 12.30
N ASP A 164 24.05 11.38 13.07
CA ASP A 164 22.65 11.45 12.63
C ASP A 164 21.95 12.71 13.13
N GLY A 165 21.65 13.64 12.21
CA GLY A 165 20.71 14.74 12.43
C GLY A 165 21.31 16.06 12.92
N ILE A 166 22.26 16.66 12.20
CA ILE A 166 22.89 17.94 12.64
C ILE A 166 21.92 19.12 12.71
N ALA A 167 20.89 19.11 11.87
CA ALA A 167 19.85 20.14 11.92
C ALA A 167 18.99 20.07 13.20
N GLU A 168 19.09 19.00 13.99
CA GLU A 168 18.26 18.76 15.18
C GLU A 168 18.83 19.43 16.44
N ILE A 169 20.10 19.83 16.40
CA ILE A 169 20.79 20.60 17.46
C ILE A 169 20.93 22.09 17.11
N GLY A 170 20.50 22.50 15.91
CA GLY A 170 20.58 23.88 15.45
C GLY A 170 22.02 24.42 15.50
N GLN A 171 22.17 25.69 15.89
CA GLN A 171 23.47 26.32 16.21
C GLN A 171 23.89 26.14 17.68
N ASN A 172 23.07 25.48 18.50
CA ASN A 172 23.19 25.48 19.95
C ASN A 172 23.68 24.14 20.48
N VAL A 173 24.90 23.75 20.08
CA VAL A 173 25.60 22.66 20.78
C VAL A 173 25.87 23.11 22.22
N PRO A 174 25.58 22.30 23.24
CA PRO A 174 25.92 22.64 24.61
C PRO A 174 27.39 23.08 24.74
N LYS A 175 27.65 24.19 25.43
CA LYS A 175 29.00 24.82 25.48
C LYS A 175 30.09 23.86 25.93
N GLN A 176 29.75 22.95 26.84
CA GLN A 176 30.59 21.90 27.41
C GLN A 176 30.93 20.75 26.43
N LEU A 177 30.30 20.71 25.26
CA LEU A 177 30.55 19.74 24.19
C LEU A 177 31.17 20.37 22.94
N GLU A 178 31.27 21.70 22.88
CA GLU A 178 31.60 22.44 21.67
C GLU A 178 32.98 22.03 21.10
N SER A 179 33.97 21.85 21.98
CA SER A 179 35.32 21.45 21.59
C SER A 179 35.37 20.06 20.96
N SER A 180 34.82 19.06 21.66
CA SER A 180 34.76 17.68 21.19
C SER A 180 33.87 17.50 19.97
N PHE A 181 32.79 18.26 19.85
CA PHE A 181 31.94 18.23 18.66
C PHE A 181 32.67 18.80 17.42
N LYS A 182 33.41 19.91 17.58
CA LYS A 182 34.27 20.44 16.51
C LYS A 182 35.37 19.47 16.11
N GLN A 183 35.97 18.76 17.08
CA GLN A 183 36.97 17.72 16.81
C GLN A 183 36.34 16.53 16.06
N LEU A 184 35.16 16.10 16.49
CA LEU A 184 34.42 15.00 15.88
C LEU A 184 34.14 15.28 14.40
N LEU A 185 33.62 16.47 14.06
CA LEU A 185 33.33 16.89 12.67
C LEU A 185 34.55 16.93 11.73
N LYS A 186 35.77 16.95 12.28
CA LYS A 186 37.03 16.90 11.52
C LYS A 186 37.55 15.48 11.27
N SER A 187 36.87 14.45 11.77
CA SER A 187 37.31 13.05 11.63
C SER A 187 37.37 12.64 10.15
N PRO A 188 38.38 11.86 9.73
CA PRO A 188 38.64 11.56 8.33
C PRO A 188 37.58 10.67 7.68
N TYR A 189 36.91 9.80 8.45
CA TYR A 189 35.89 8.88 7.94
C TYR A 189 34.54 9.19 8.60
N MET A 190 33.62 9.78 7.84
CA MET A 190 32.36 10.30 8.40
C MET A 190 31.20 10.21 7.42
N ILE A 191 30.03 9.85 7.95
CA ILE A 191 28.73 10.09 7.32
C ILE A 191 27.93 11.00 8.25
N LEU A 192 27.55 12.18 7.75
CA LEU A 192 26.77 13.17 8.49
C LEU A 192 25.40 13.32 7.83
N THR A 193 24.31 13.26 8.61
CA THR A 193 22.96 13.51 8.08
C THR A 193 22.41 14.90 8.43
N SER A 194 21.72 15.54 7.48
CA SER A 194 21.18 16.90 7.65
C SER A 194 19.86 17.16 6.90
N ARG A 195 19.34 18.38 7.00
CA ARG A 195 18.16 18.88 6.26
C ARG A 195 18.60 19.77 5.07
N PRO A 196 17.79 19.89 3.99
CA PRO A 196 18.18 20.56 2.75
C PRO A 196 18.43 22.07 2.86
N TYR A 197 17.98 22.72 3.95
CA TYR A 197 18.08 24.18 4.16
C TYR A 197 18.74 24.56 5.48
N PHE A 198 19.48 23.63 6.11
CA PHE A 198 20.21 23.98 7.32
C PHE A 198 21.41 24.86 6.95
N SER A 199 21.45 26.09 7.47
CA SER A 199 22.41 27.14 7.08
C SER A 199 23.83 26.91 7.62
N ALA A 200 23.99 26.12 8.70
CA ALA A 200 25.27 25.84 9.34
C ALA A 200 25.84 24.44 8.97
N ARG A 201 25.63 23.96 7.73
CA ARG A 201 26.13 22.64 7.29
C ARG A 201 27.63 22.67 6.94
N PRO A 202 28.42 21.64 7.31
CA PRO A 202 29.79 21.48 6.82
C PRO A 202 29.82 21.30 5.30
N SER A 203 30.81 21.90 4.64
CA SER A 203 31.04 21.73 3.20
C SER A 203 31.90 20.48 2.94
N TYR A 204 31.28 19.32 2.82
CA TYR A 204 31.96 18.09 2.41
C TYR A 204 31.96 17.95 0.88
N GLU A 205 33.01 17.32 0.34
CA GLU A 205 33.19 17.15 -1.11
C GLU A 205 32.11 16.28 -1.74
N VAL A 206 31.73 15.20 -1.04
CA VAL A 206 30.70 14.26 -1.46
C VAL A 206 29.42 14.55 -0.68
N GLN A 207 28.36 14.85 -1.42
CA GLN A 207 27.05 15.16 -0.85
C GLN A 207 25.96 14.39 -1.60
N TYR A 208 25.06 13.77 -0.84
CA TYR A 208 23.93 13.04 -1.38
C TYR A 208 22.61 13.59 -0.85
N GLU A 209 21.59 13.56 -1.69
CA GLU A 209 20.21 13.84 -1.30
C GLU A 209 19.40 12.54 -1.24
N ILE A 210 18.70 12.33 -0.12
CA ILE A 210 17.66 11.31 0.00
C ILE A 210 16.35 11.91 -0.51
N THR A 211 15.87 11.35 -1.61
CA THR A 211 14.67 11.84 -2.32
C THR A 211 13.42 11.01 -2.01
N GLY A 212 13.47 10.15 -0.98
CA GLY A 212 12.34 9.32 -0.55
C GLY A 212 12.15 8.03 -1.35
N PHE A 213 10.95 7.47 -1.25
CA PHE A 213 10.53 6.32 -2.05
C PHE A 213 10.44 6.70 -3.53
N THR A 214 10.84 5.79 -4.41
CA THR A 214 10.46 5.80 -5.83
C THR A 214 9.00 5.35 -5.98
N ASN A 215 8.42 5.49 -7.18
CA ASN A 215 7.08 4.95 -7.45
C ASN A 215 7.05 3.43 -7.21
N GLU A 216 8.13 2.74 -7.60
CA GLU A 216 8.31 1.31 -7.38
C GLU A 216 8.41 0.98 -5.88
N ASN A 217 9.12 1.81 -5.10
CA ASN A 217 9.19 1.64 -3.64
C ASN A 217 7.83 1.85 -2.97
N ILE A 218 7.01 2.79 -3.44
CA ILE A 218 5.64 2.99 -2.91
C ILE A 218 4.81 1.75 -3.20
N ASP A 219 4.83 1.26 -4.45
CA ASP A 219 4.11 0.05 -4.86
C ASP A 219 4.51 -1.16 -4.00
N PHE A 220 5.82 -1.39 -3.88
CA PHE A 220 6.40 -2.45 -3.06
C PHE A 220 6.04 -2.30 -1.58
N TYR A 221 6.17 -1.10 -1.01
CA TYR A 221 5.85 -0.86 0.40
C TYR A 221 4.37 -1.07 0.70
N VAL A 222 3.47 -0.59 -0.18
CA VAL A 222 2.02 -0.76 -0.02
C VAL A 222 1.67 -2.25 -0.05
N LYS A 223 2.11 -2.99 -1.08
CA LYS A 223 1.91 -4.44 -1.17
C LYS A 223 2.39 -5.15 0.09
N GLN A 224 3.66 -4.94 0.42
CA GLN A 224 4.29 -5.49 1.61
C GLN A 224 3.53 -5.14 2.90
N PHE A 225 3.00 -3.92 3.03
CA PHE A 225 2.25 -3.50 4.22
C PHE A 225 0.93 -4.27 4.37
N PHE A 226 0.16 -4.41 3.29
CA PHE A 226 -1.14 -5.12 3.33
C PHE A 226 -0.97 -6.63 3.45
N ASP A 227 0.03 -7.21 2.78
CA ASP A 227 0.42 -8.62 2.94
C ASP A 227 0.78 -8.94 4.40
N ARG A 228 1.29 -7.96 5.14
CA ARG A 228 1.69 -8.11 6.55
C ARG A 228 0.57 -7.97 7.56
N ILE A 229 -0.51 -7.25 7.23
CA ILE A 229 -1.62 -7.00 8.15
C ILE A 229 -2.73 -8.04 8.01
N ASN A 230 -2.94 -8.60 6.81
CA ASN A 230 -4.01 -9.55 6.56
C ASN A 230 -3.43 -10.96 6.38
N ASN A 231 -3.65 -11.82 7.36
CA ASN A 231 -3.31 -13.25 7.27
C ASN A 231 -4.42 -14.10 6.60
N GLU A 232 -5.60 -13.58 6.23
CA GLU A 232 -6.76 -14.47 5.94
C GLU A 232 -7.86 -13.96 4.94
N SER A 233 -7.60 -13.16 3.89
CA SER A 233 -8.70 -12.90 2.92
C SER A 233 -8.29 -12.72 1.45
N ASN A 234 -9.06 -13.36 0.57
CA ASN A 234 -9.03 -13.27 -0.91
C ASN A 234 -9.32 -11.85 -1.46
N ASP A 235 -9.58 -10.85 -0.61
CA ASP A 235 -9.92 -9.48 -0.98
C ASP A 235 -8.71 -8.51 -0.86
N THR A 236 -7.50 -9.05 -0.69
CA THR A 236 -6.26 -8.26 -0.54
C THR A 236 -5.80 -7.64 -1.87
N SER A 237 -6.09 -8.28 -3.01
CA SER A 237 -5.75 -7.68 -4.31
C SER A 237 -6.50 -6.37 -4.52
N SER A 238 -7.81 -6.39 -4.24
CA SER A 238 -8.67 -5.23 -4.43
C SER A 238 -8.24 -4.04 -3.55
N LYS A 239 -7.87 -4.28 -2.28
CA LYS A 239 -7.55 -3.19 -1.32
C LYS A 239 -6.24 -2.47 -1.63
N HIS A 240 -5.19 -3.19 -2.00
CA HIS A 240 -3.91 -2.55 -2.34
C HIS A 240 -4.00 -1.83 -3.69
N ASP A 241 -4.63 -2.46 -4.70
CA ASP A 241 -4.85 -1.85 -6.02
C ASP A 241 -5.72 -0.60 -5.92
N ASN A 242 -6.72 -0.60 -5.03
CA ASN A 242 -7.56 0.56 -4.75
C ASN A 242 -6.78 1.70 -4.08
N LEU A 243 -5.94 1.43 -3.08
CA LEU A 243 -5.11 2.46 -2.46
C LEU A 243 -4.10 3.03 -3.47
N LEU A 244 -3.42 2.19 -4.24
CA LEU A 244 -2.46 2.63 -5.25
C LEU A 244 -3.14 3.45 -6.34
N SER A 245 -4.30 3.01 -6.81
CA SER A 245 -5.12 3.77 -7.77
C SER A 245 -5.53 5.12 -7.19
N PHE A 246 -6.00 5.17 -5.93
CA PHE A 246 -6.34 6.41 -5.23
C PHE A 246 -5.14 7.36 -5.11
N LEU A 247 -3.99 6.85 -4.67
CA LEU A 247 -2.76 7.61 -4.51
C LEU A 247 -2.31 8.17 -5.87
N LYS A 248 -2.28 7.34 -6.93
CA LYS A 248 -1.91 7.75 -8.29
C LYS A 248 -2.87 8.80 -8.87
N LEU A 249 -4.15 8.74 -8.52
CA LEU A 249 -5.16 9.74 -8.91
C LEU A 249 -4.99 11.11 -8.24
N LYS A 250 -4.30 11.19 -7.09
CA LYS A 250 -4.20 12.40 -6.26
C LYS A 250 -2.75 12.83 -6.10
N SER A 251 -2.26 13.69 -7.01
CA SER A 251 -0.86 14.14 -7.04
C SER A 251 -0.32 14.73 -5.73
N THR A 252 -1.16 15.40 -4.93
CA THR A 252 -0.75 15.99 -3.65
C THR A 252 -0.50 14.93 -2.59
N ILE A 253 -1.41 13.95 -2.50
CA ILE A 253 -1.28 12.80 -1.58
C ILE A 253 -0.18 11.85 -2.08
N TRP A 254 -0.07 11.64 -3.40
CA TRP A 254 1.06 10.94 -4.01
C TRP A 254 2.40 11.56 -3.59
N GLY A 255 2.50 12.89 -3.68
CA GLY A 255 3.69 13.64 -3.31
C GLY A 255 4.16 13.39 -1.88
N ILE A 256 3.24 13.27 -0.92
CA ILE A 256 3.58 12.98 0.48
C ILE A 256 3.81 11.49 0.75
N ALA A 257 3.24 10.59 -0.07
CA ALA A 257 3.45 9.15 0.02
C ALA A 257 4.92 8.75 -0.29
N HIS A 258 5.66 9.61 -0.99
CA HIS A 258 7.12 9.45 -1.14
C HIS A 258 7.88 9.57 0.19
N ILE A 259 7.26 10.13 1.24
CA ILE A 259 7.82 10.17 2.60
C ILE A 259 7.34 8.91 3.36
N PRO A 260 8.24 8.00 3.74
CA PRO A 260 7.87 6.69 4.29
C PRO A 260 6.91 6.72 5.48
N ILE A 261 7.11 7.64 6.44
CA ILE A 261 6.23 7.74 7.63
C ILE A 261 4.80 8.13 7.27
N ASN A 262 4.62 8.98 6.25
CA ASN A 262 3.30 9.39 5.79
C ASN A 262 2.62 8.23 5.07
N LEU A 263 3.35 7.49 4.23
CA LEU A 263 2.83 6.29 3.57
C LEU A 263 2.40 5.23 4.58
N GLU A 264 3.20 4.99 5.62
CA GLU A 264 2.85 4.06 6.71
C GLU A 264 1.51 4.44 7.38
N LEU A 265 1.32 5.74 7.66
CA LEU A 265 0.09 6.24 8.28
C LEU A 265 -1.11 6.14 7.35
N ILE A 266 -0.94 6.48 6.07
CA ILE A 266 -1.98 6.33 5.04
C ILE A 266 -2.41 4.87 4.93
N CYS A 267 -1.45 3.95 4.83
CA CYS A 267 -1.74 2.52 4.75
C CYS A 267 -2.43 2.02 6.02
N SER A 268 -2.00 2.48 7.21
CA SER A 268 -2.62 2.12 8.50
C SER A 268 -4.07 2.59 8.60
N LEU A 269 -4.36 3.79 8.09
CA LEU A 269 -5.73 4.30 8.09
C LEU A 269 -6.62 3.50 7.12
N TRP A 270 -6.10 3.21 5.93
CA TRP A 270 -6.80 2.44 4.90
C TRP A 270 -7.08 0.98 5.32
N ALA A 271 -6.16 0.35 6.06
CA ALA A 271 -6.33 -1.03 6.54
C ALA A 271 -7.49 -1.19 7.55
N ASN A 272 -7.82 -0.15 8.32
CA ASN A 272 -8.82 -0.21 9.38
C ASN A 272 -10.26 0.08 8.92
N GLY A 273 -10.55 0.00 7.61
CA GLY A 273 -11.92 0.10 7.11
C GLY A 273 -12.56 1.49 7.23
N GLN A 274 -11.80 2.53 7.59
CA GLN A 274 -12.19 3.93 7.44
C GLN A 274 -12.34 4.21 5.94
N SER A 275 -13.53 3.93 5.42
CA SER A 275 -13.89 4.18 4.04
C SER A 275 -13.77 5.68 3.79
N PHE A 276 -12.78 6.09 2.99
CA PHE A 276 -12.71 7.41 2.38
C PHE A 276 -13.91 7.59 1.44
N LYS A 277 -15.10 7.86 2.01
CA LYS A 277 -16.36 7.94 1.26
C LYS A 277 -16.34 9.07 0.23
N SER A 278 -15.42 10.04 0.35
CA SER A 278 -15.33 11.18 -0.56
C SER A 278 -14.16 11.08 -1.55
N LYS A 279 -14.45 11.28 -2.83
CA LYS A 279 -13.43 11.51 -3.89
C LYS A 279 -12.64 12.83 -3.70
N LYS A 280 -12.89 13.59 -2.63
CA LYS A 280 -12.38 14.93 -2.36
C LYS A 280 -11.66 14.98 -1.00
N MET A 281 -10.62 14.16 -0.81
CA MET A 281 -9.79 14.27 0.39
C MET A 281 -8.62 15.24 0.17
N THR A 282 -8.50 16.23 1.06
CA THR A 282 -7.38 17.19 1.11
C THR A 282 -6.29 16.74 2.09
N MET A 283 -5.16 17.45 2.14
CA MET A 283 -4.06 17.11 3.05
C MET A 283 -4.46 17.28 4.52
N THR A 284 -5.20 18.32 4.85
CA THR A 284 -5.71 18.61 6.18
C THR A 284 -6.69 17.55 6.63
N GLN A 285 -7.62 17.16 5.74
CA GLN A 285 -8.58 16.10 6.02
C GLN A 285 -7.87 14.78 6.32
N LEU A 286 -6.86 14.40 5.53
CA LEU A 286 -6.05 13.21 5.81
C LEU A 286 -5.43 13.25 7.22
N TYR A 287 -4.89 14.40 7.64
CA TYR A 287 -4.30 14.53 8.98
C TYR A 287 -5.34 14.52 10.09
N ASN A 288 -6.52 15.11 9.86
CA ASN A 288 -7.67 15.00 10.76
C ASN A 288 -8.09 13.54 10.95
N GLU A 289 -8.21 12.78 9.85
CA GLU A 289 -8.53 11.34 9.90
C GLU A 289 -7.45 10.55 10.65
N ILE A 290 -6.17 10.82 10.40
CA ILE A 290 -5.06 10.17 11.11
C ILE A 290 -5.13 10.44 12.62
N ILE A 291 -5.46 11.67 13.03
CA ILE A 291 -5.51 12.04 14.44
C ILE A 291 -6.74 11.46 15.11
N GLU A 292 -7.91 11.50 14.47
CA GLU A 292 -9.10 10.81 14.97
C GLU A 292 -8.80 9.33 15.18
N TRP A 293 -8.18 8.67 14.20
CA TRP A 293 -7.79 7.28 14.31
C TRP A 293 -6.83 7.01 15.48
N LEU A 294 -5.82 7.87 15.69
CA LEU A 294 -4.89 7.74 16.81
C LEU A 294 -5.59 7.89 18.17
N PHE A 295 -6.52 8.83 18.31
CA PHE A 295 -7.29 9.02 19.54
C PHE A 295 -8.29 7.89 19.76
N ARG A 296 -8.99 7.44 18.71
CA ARG A 296 -9.91 6.30 18.78
C ARG A 296 -9.19 5.06 19.31
N ARG A 297 -8.05 4.72 18.71
CA ARG A 297 -7.21 3.60 19.13
C ARG A 297 -6.72 3.72 20.58
N TYR A 298 -6.45 4.94 21.03
CA TYR A 298 -6.08 5.21 22.42
C TYR A 298 -7.25 4.95 23.38
N LEU A 299 -8.47 5.39 23.03
CA LEU A 299 -9.69 5.19 23.84
C LEU A 299 -10.17 3.74 23.85
N GLU A 300 -10.05 3.02 22.73
CA GLU A 300 -10.33 1.58 22.62
C GLU A 300 -9.45 0.76 23.57
N ARG A 301 -8.15 1.09 23.68
CA ARG A 301 -7.24 0.45 24.65
C ARG A 301 -7.61 0.69 26.11
N GLN A 302 -8.47 1.67 26.39
CA GLN A 302 -8.99 1.97 27.72
C GLN A 302 -10.42 1.45 27.93
N ASN A 303 -10.99 0.71 26.97
CA ASN A 303 -12.39 0.24 26.95
C ASN A 303 -13.44 1.37 26.97
N VAL A 304 -13.11 2.56 26.45
CA VAL A 304 -14.02 3.73 26.40
C VAL A 304 -14.46 4.06 24.95
N GLY A 305 -13.83 3.46 23.93
CA GLY A 305 -13.86 3.95 22.55
C GLY A 305 -14.93 3.41 21.59
N ASP A 306 -15.55 2.24 21.87
CA ASP A 306 -16.29 1.48 20.84
C ASP A 306 -17.60 2.12 20.33
N GLN A 307 -18.12 3.16 21.00
CA GLN A 307 -19.40 3.81 20.65
C GLN A 307 -19.30 5.33 20.38
N LEU A 308 -18.11 5.92 20.41
CA LEU A 308 -17.96 7.37 20.23
C LEU A 308 -17.90 7.76 18.74
N ASN A 309 -18.73 8.73 18.36
CA ASN A 309 -18.61 9.45 17.09
C ASN A 309 -17.40 10.40 17.10
N LYS A 310 -17.06 11.00 15.94
CA LYS A 310 -15.89 11.88 15.79
C LYS A 310 -15.86 13.03 16.80
N GLU A 311 -16.99 13.70 17.01
CA GLU A 311 -17.12 14.78 17.99
C GLU A 311 -16.95 14.29 19.43
N GLY A 312 -17.51 13.12 19.77
CA GLY A 312 -17.36 12.49 21.07
C GLY A 312 -15.90 12.19 21.41
N ILE A 313 -15.11 11.72 20.43
CA ILE A 313 -13.66 11.50 20.62
C ILE A 313 -12.93 12.81 20.92
N TYR A 314 -13.17 13.85 20.12
CA TYR A 314 -12.52 15.14 20.34
C TYR A 314 -12.94 15.81 21.64
N ASN A 315 -14.18 15.61 22.10
CA ASN A 315 -14.66 16.12 23.38
C ASN A 315 -13.95 15.42 24.56
N VAL A 316 -13.82 14.09 24.50
CA VAL A 316 -13.11 13.32 25.54
C VAL A 316 -11.62 13.66 25.57
N CYS A 317 -10.98 13.77 24.41
CA CYS A 317 -9.54 14.08 24.27
C CYS A 317 -9.24 15.58 24.15
N HIS A 318 -10.18 16.47 24.49
CA HIS A 318 -10.04 17.92 24.24
C HIS A 318 -8.81 18.52 24.95
N LYS A 319 -8.52 18.05 26.16
CA LYS A 319 -7.40 18.53 26.98
C LYS A 319 -6.06 18.12 26.38
N GLU A 320 -5.95 16.86 25.98
CA GLU A 320 -4.78 16.29 25.29
C GLU A 320 -4.52 17.03 23.99
N LEU A 321 -5.57 17.26 23.21
CA LEU A 321 -5.51 18.00 21.95
C LEU A 321 -5.01 19.44 22.15
N THR A 322 -5.59 20.18 23.10
CA THR A 322 -5.20 21.56 23.42
C THR A 322 -3.73 21.64 23.86
N ALA A 323 -3.25 20.66 24.62
CA ALA A 323 -1.85 20.60 25.03
C ALA A 323 -0.92 20.37 23.85
N LEU A 324 -1.25 19.45 22.93
CA LEU A 324 -0.47 19.21 21.71
C LEU A 324 -0.41 20.45 20.81
N GLU A 325 -1.52 21.17 20.66
CA GLU A 325 -1.63 22.42 19.90
C GLU A 325 -0.68 23.50 20.43
N LYS A 326 -0.71 23.77 21.74
CA LYS A 326 0.18 24.75 22.38
C LYS A 326 1.65 24.34 22.27
N ILE A 327 1.98 23.09 22.61
CA ILE A 327 3.36 22.57 22.54
C ILE A 327 3.91 22.72 21.12
N ALA A 328 3.11 22.38 20.11
CA ALA A 328 3.51 22.45 18.72
C ALA A 328 3.79 23.88 18.25
N PHE A 329 2.89 24.82 18.55
CA PHE A 329 3.04 26.22 18.13
C PHE A 329 4.26 26.90 18.77
N HIS A 330 4.44 26.75 20.09
CA HIS A 330 5.61 27.31 20.76
C HIS A 330 6.92 26.69 20.24
N ALA A 331 6.94 25.38 19.96
CA ALA A 331 8.13 24.70 19.47
C ALA A 331 8.50 25.19 18.06
N MET A 332 7.50 25.41 17.20
CA MET A 332 7.68 26.01 15.87
C MET A 332 8.24 27.44 15.97
N LYS A 333 7.67 28.26 16.86
CA LYS A 333 8.07 29.66 17.05
C LYS A 333 9.52 29.80 17.55
N SER A 334 9.96 28.92 18.45
CA SER A 334 11.31 28.96 19.04
C SER A 334 12.38 28.23 18.21
N ASP A 335 12.04 27.71 17.03
CA ASP A 335 12.93 26.89 16.19
C ASP A 335 13.47 25.61 16.84
N ASN A 336 12.67 25.05 17.74
CA ASN A 336 13.05 23.85 18.48
C ASN A 336 12.33 22.63 17.92
N LEU A 337 13.10 21.67 17.40
CA LEU A 337 12.59 20.32 17.09
C LEU A 337 12.45 19.47 18.35
N ILE A 338 13.33 19.72 19.32
CA ILE A 338 13.33 19.07 20.62
C ILE A 338 12.58 19.97 21.60
N ILE A 339 11.53 19.42 22.20
CA ILE A 339 10.76 20.04 23.26
C ILE A 339 11.51 19.77 24.57
N GLU A 340 12.29 20.74 25.01
CA GLU A 340 13.04 20.67 26.27
C GLU A 340 12.13 20.67 27.49
N LYS A 341 12.60 20.07 28.59
CA LYS A 341 11.88 20.04 29.88
C LYS A 341 11.38 21.43 30.32
N LYS A 342 12.20 22.49 30.18
CA LYS A 342 11.85 23.85 30.64
C LYS A 342 10.66 24.40 29.85
N MET A 343 10.69 24.23 28.54
CA MET A 343 9.62 24.66 27.65
C MET A 343 8.33 23.88 27.93
N LEU A 344 8.43 22.55 28.05
CA LEU A 344 7.29 21.69 28.36
C LEU A 344 6.64 22.10 29.69
N GLN A 345 7.43 22.33 30.73
CA GLN A 345 6.94 22.77 32.03
C GLN A 345 6.25 24.14 31.96
N ASN A 346 6.75 25.07 31.14
CA ASN A 346 6.11 26.37 30.95
C ASN A 346 4.75 26.23 30.24
N VAL A 347 4.69 25.47 29.16
CA VAL A 347 3.42 25.23 28.45
C VAL A 347 2.41 24.52 29.34
N LEU A 348 2.84 23.52 30.15
CA LEU A 348 1.96 22.84 31.10
C LEU A 348 1.48 23.74 32.25
N LYS A 349 2.23 24.79 32.62
CA LYS A 349 1.77 25.80 33.60
C LYS A 349 0.69 26.71 33.02
N GLU A 350 0.75 27.04 31.73
CA GLU A 350 -0.22 27.88 31.02
C GLU A 350 -1.57 27.19 30.75
N ILE A 351 -1.70 25.90 31.04
CA ILE A 351 -2.93 25.11 30.80
C ILE A 351 -3.79 25.02 32.10
N GLU A 352 -3.52 25.84 33.13
CA GLU A 352 -4.35 26.01 34.36
C GLU A 352 -4.82 24.69 35.02
N PHE A 353 -3.89 23.80 35.35
CA PHE A 353 -4.19 22.57 36.10
C PHE A 353 -3.44 22.51 37.45
N SER A 354 -4.08 21.91 38.47
CA SER A 354 -3.43 21.52 39.73
C SER A 354 -2.27 20.54 39.47
N ALA A 355 -1.24 20.56 40.31
CA ALA A 355 -0.01 19.77 40.12
C ALA A 355 -0.21 18.25 39.82
N PRO A 356 -1.09 17.49 40.52
CA PRO A 356 -1.31 16.08 40.22
C PRO A 356 -1.95 15.82 38.83
N ASN A 357 -2.83 16.72 38.37
CA ASN A 357 -3.53 16.58 37.09
C ASN A 357 -2.60 16.82 35.87
N ARG A 358 -1.49 17.54 36.05
CA ARG A 358 -0.50 17.80 34.97
C ARG A 358 0.30 16.55 34.60
N GLN A 359 0.67 15.73 35.59
CA GLN A 359 1.41 14.48 35.36
C GLN A 359 0.54 13.45 34.64
N GLU A 360 -0.73 13.35 35.04
CA GLU A 360 -1.69 12.45 34.41
C GLU A 360 -1.92 12.84 32.95
N LEU A 361 -2.20 14.12 32.67
CA LEU A 361 -2.37 14.62 31.31
C LEU A 361 -1.14 14.32 30.44
N PHE A 362 0.07 14.58 30.96
CA PHE A 362 1.29 14.34 30.19
C PHE A 362 1.51 12.85 29.91
N THR A 363 1.17 11.97 30.85
CA THR A 363 1.23 10.51 30.63
C THR A 363 0.24 10.08 29.53
N LYS A 364 -0.94 10.68 29.48
CA LYS A 364 -1.92 10.46 28.40
C LYS A 364 -1.37 10.90 27.04
N LEU A 365 -0.71 12.07 26.96
CA LEU A 365 -0.06 12.55 25.73
C LEU A 365 0.98 11.57 25.16
N LEU A 366 1.77 10.95 26.04
CA LEU A 366 2.79 9.98 25.62
C LEU A 366 2.19 8.65 25.17
N THR A 367 1.09 8.22 25.78
CA THR A 367 0.43 6.94 25.45
C THR A 367 -0.35 7.00 24.14
N ILE A 368 -0.81 8.19 23.71
CA ILE A 368 -1.37 8.42 22.36
C ILE A 368 -0.31 8.15 21.27
N GLY A 369 0.98 8.37 21.57
CA GLY A 369 2.10 7.99 20.71
C GLY A 369 2.53 9.05 19.67
N ILE A 370 2.01 10.28 19.77
CA ILE A 370 2.38 11.41 18.89
C ILE A 370 3.69 12.08 19.36
N LEU A 371 3.96 12.09 20.66
CA LEU A 371 5.20 12.54 21.25
C LEU A 371 6.08 11.34 21.62
N LYS A 372 7.38 11.45 21.35
CA LYS A 372 8.38 10.44 21.70
C LYS A 372 9.42 11.01 22.66
N SER A 373 9.75 10.23 23.68
CA SER A 373 10.86 10.50 24.60
C SER A 373 12.20 10.27 23.91
N LEU A 374 13.21 11.05 24.30
CA LEU A 374 14.61 10.82 23.92
C LEU A 374 15.28 9.72 24.77
N SER A 375 14.77 9.38 25.96
CA SER A 375 15.32 8.29 26.79
C SER A 375 14.76 6.92 26.39
N GLN A 376 15.58 5.85 26.50
CA GLN A 376 15.21 4.46 26.18
C GLN A 376 14.36 3.78 27.27
N GLU A 377 14.09 4.46 28.38
CA GLU A 377 13.33 3.91 29.50
C GLU A 377 11.83 3.79 29.17
N PRO A 378 11.12 2.80 29.76
CA PRO A 378 9.68 2.62 29.54
C PRO A 378 8.85 3.87 29.86
N ILE A 379 7.89 4.16 28.98
CA ILE A 379 6.90 5.23 29.16
C ILE A 379 5.97 4.83 30.32
N GLY A 380 5.81 5.69 31.34
CA GLY A 380 4.87 5.45 32.45
C GLY A 380 5.38 5.72 33.88
N THR A 381 6.64 6.09 34.07
CA THR A 381 7.19 6.41 35.42
C THR A 381 6.95 7.87 35.84
N LYS A 382 6.91 8.15 37.16
CA LYS A 382 6.80 9.51 37.77
C LYS A 382 7.83 10.55 37.25
N ILE A 383 8.91 10.12 36.60
CA ILE A 383 10.05 10.93 36.12
C ILE A 383 9.83 11.51 34.69
N ALA A 384 8.66 11.28 34.07
CA ALA A 384 8.43 11.62 32.66
C ALA A 384 8.53 13.13 32.31
N ILE A 385 8.07 14.05 33.16
CA ILE A 385 8.08 15.50 32.85
C ILE A 385 9.49 16.11 32.80
N GLU A 386 10.50 15.40 33.32
CA GLU A 386 11.88 15.91 33.36
C GLU A 386 12.69 15.57 32.11
N LYS A 387 12.07 14.91 31.13
CA LYS A 387 12.71 14.41 29.92
C LYS A 387 12.48 15.35 28.73
N ASP A 388 13.28 15.18 27.69
CA ASP A 388 13.15 15.91 26.43
C ASP A 388 12.36 15.09 25.40
N TYR A 389 11.51 15.77 24.62
CA TYR A 389 10.51 15.16 23.73
C TYR A 389 10.59 15.68 22.31
N TYR A 390 9.98 14.97 21.36
CA TYR A 390 9.80 15.45 19.98
C TYR A 390 8.54 14.84 19.35
N PHE A 391 7.96 15.54 18.37
CA PHE A 391 6.87 15.01 17.56
C PHE A 391 7.38 13.90 16.65
N ILE A 392 6.56 12.86 16.44
CA ILE A 392 6.87 11.73 15.54
C ILE A 392 7.29 12.17 14.14
N HIS A 393 6.78 13.30 13.67
CA HIS A 393 7.16 13.95 12.42
C HIS A 393 6.81 15.45 12.44
N LEU A 394 7.57 16.28 11.70
CA LEU A 394 7.38 17.74 11.66
C LEU A 394 5.98 18.13 11.17
N SER A 395 5.42 17.40 10.20
CA SER A 395 4.07 17.69 9.70
C SER A 395 2.98 17.58 10.77
N PHE A 396 3.14 16.73 11.78
CA PHE A 396 2.22 16.71 12.93
C PHE A 396 2.38 17.97 13.77
N GLN A 397 3.62 18.39 14.01
CA GLN A 397 3.89 19.64 14.70
C GLN A 397 3.31 20.84 13.91
N GLU A 398 3.48 20.89 12.60
CA GLU A 398 2.89 21.92 11.74
C GLU A 398 1.35 21.88 11.76
N PHE A 399 0.77 20.69 11.75
CA PHE A 399 -0.68 20.49 11.83
C PHE A 399 -1.27 20.95 13.17
N PHE A 400 -0.70 20.54 14.30
CA PHE A 400 -1.14 20.98 15.62
C PHE A 400 -0.90 22.49 15.84
N ALA A 401 0.19 23.04 15.30
CA ALA A 401 0.42 24.48 15.32
C ALA A 401 -0.60 25.24 14.46
N ALA A 402 -1.03 24.68 13.32
CA ALA A 402 -2.10 25.25 12.51
C ALA A 402 -3.44 25.27 13.25
N ARG A 403 -3.78 24.18 13.95
CA ARG A 403 -4.96 24.12 14.83
C ARG A 403 -4.91 25.15 15.95
N TYR A 404 -3.75 25.33 16.58
CA TYR A 404 -3.55 26.39 17.58
C TYR A 404 -3.84 27.77 16.98
N LEU A 405 -3.27 28.10 15.81
CA LEU A 405 -3.53 29.39 15.15
C LEU A 405 -5.02 29.59 14.87
N VAL A 406 -5.68 28.60 14.29
CA VAL A 406 -7.12 28.67 13.98
C VAL A 406 -7.97 28.84 15.24
N ASN A 407 -7.59 28.18 16.35
CA ASN A 407 -8.27 28.31 17.63
C ASN A 407 -7.98 29.67 18.31
N ALA A 408 -6.77 30.21 18.19
CA ALA A 408 -6.42 31.53 18.71
C ALA A 408 -7.24 32.65 18.06
N LEU A 409 -7.61 32.49 16.78
CA LEU A 409 -8.51 33.42 16.07
C LEU A 409 -9.97 33.41 16.56
N ARG A 410 -10.34 32.48 17.47
CA ARG A 410 -11.70 32.40 18.04
C ARG A 410 -12.00 33.48 19.08
N TYR A 411 -10.98 33.91 19.82
CA TYR A 411 -11.16 34.77 20.99
C TYR A 411 -10.82 36.21 20.62
N GLY A 412 -11.82 37.06 20.43
CA GLY A 412 -11.61 38.48 20.11
C GLY A 412 -10.64 39.17 21.08
N ASP A 413 -9.72 39.97 20.53
CA ASP A 413 -8.76 40.87 21.21
C ASP A 413 -8.09 40.37 22.50
N ASN A 414 -7.76 39.08 22.58
CA ASN A 414 -6.91 38.55 23.64
C ASN A 414 -5.43 38.46 23.20
N LYS A 415 -4.54 38.19 24.15
CA LYS A 415 -3.08 38.06 23.89
C LYS A 415 -2.77 37.02 22.80
N TYR A 416 -3.49 35.90 22.79
CA TYR A 416 -3.30 34.80 21.82
C TYR A 416 -3.74 35.19 20.40
N TYR A 417 -4.83 35.95 20.29
CA TYR A 417 -5.33 36.51 19.04
C TYR A 417 -4.31 37.46 18.43
N GLN A 418 -3.80 38.42 19.22
CA GLN A 418 -2.79 39.37 18.76
C GLN A 418 -1.49 38.67 18.35
N GLU A 419 -1.07 37.64 19.10
CA GLU A 419 0.08 36.81 18.73
C GLU A 419 -0.13 36.06 17.41
N ALA A 420 -1.31 35.46 17.21
CA ALA A 420 -1.65 34.75 15.98
C ALA A 420 -1.69 35.68 14.76
N ILE A 421 -2.33 36.86 14.88
CA ILE A 421 -2.39 37.86 13.81
C ILE A 421 -0.98 38.36 13.45
N HIS A 422 -0.18 38.70 14.46
CA HIS A 422 1.20 39.13 14.25
C HIS A 422 2.03 38.04 13.54
N PHE A 423 1.92 36.79 13.99
CA PHE A 423 2.61 35.66 13.38
C PHE A 423 2.20 35.46 11.92
N ILE A 424 0.90 35.44 11.61
CA ILE A 424 0.39 35.28 10.25
C ILE A 424 0.92 36.40 9.34
N LYS A 425 0.84 37.66 9.75
CA LYS A 425 1.28 38.80 8.92
C LYS A 425 2.76 38.72 8.54
N HIS A 426 3.62 38.39 9.50
CA HIS A 426 5.07 38.45 9.28
C HIS A 426 5.64 37.15 8.68
N GLU A 427 4.99 36.01 8.90
CA GLU A 427 5.51 34.71 8.49
C GLU A 427 4.82 34.11 7.25
N LYS A 428 3.73 34.71 6.73
CA LYS A 428 2.94 34.17 5.59
C LYS A 428 3.72 33.84 4.32
N TYR A 429 4.85 34.49 4.06
CA TYR A 429 5.71 34.21 2.89
C TYR A 429 6.95 33.38 3.25
N ASN A 430 7.15 33.08 4.53
CA ASN A 430 8.24 32.24 4.97
C ASN A 430 7.92 30.77 4.63
N GLN A 431 8.74 30.19 3.73
CA GLN A 431 8.56 28.82 3.25
C GLN A 431 8.53 27.78 4.38
N ARG A 432 9.17 28.08 5.51
CA ARG A 432 9.17 27.22 6.71
C ARG A 432 7.77 26.95 7.24
N PHE A 433 6.87 27.91 7.14
CA PHE A 433 5.52 27.82 7.70
C PHE A 433 4.45 27.57 6.63
N LEU A 434 4.86 27.31 5.38
CA LEU A 434 3.95 27.08 4.26
C LEU A 434 2.93 25.97 4.56
N LEU A 435 3.39 24.83 5.07
CA LEU A 435 2.52 23.68 5.34
C LEU A 435 1.56 23.97 6.49
N LEU A 436 2.01 24.71 7.50
CA LEU A 436 1.19 25.20 8.61
C LEU A 436 0.02 26.06 8.08
N PHE A 437 0.28 27.02 7.19
CA PHE A 437 -0.79 27.86 6.62
C PHE A 437 -1.74 27.09 5.68
N ILE A 438 -1.23 26.10 4.95
CA ILE A 438 -2.06 25.20 4.16
C ILE A 438 -3.02 24.43 5.09
N TYR A 439 -2.52 23.83 6.18
CA TYR A 439 -3.38 23.16 7.16
C TYR A 439 -4.39 24.11 7.80
N ALA A 440 -3.98 25.33 8.15
CA ALA A 440 -4.89 26.33 8.71
C ALA A 440 -6.04 26.64 7.74
N SER A 441 -5.74 26.81 6.45
CA SER A 441 -6.75 27.03 5.41
C SER A 441 -7.76 25.88 5.31
N GLY A 442 -7.32 24.63 5.39
CA GLY A 442 -8.23 23.48 5.38
C GLY A 442 -9.11 23.41 6.63
N LEU A 443 -8.53 23.63 7.81
CA LEU A 443 -9.23 23.58 9.10
C LEU A 443 -10.33 24.64 9.23
N LEU A 444 -10.14 25.80 8.59
CA LEU A 444 -11.10 26.90 8.59
C LEU A 444 -12.37 26.61 7.76
N THR A 445 -12.43 25.49 7.04
CA THR A 445 -13.60 25.07 6.25
C THR A 445 -14.44 23.98 6.91
N GLU A 446 -13.95 23.38 8.00
CA GLU A 446 -14.71 22.43 8.82
C GLU A 446 -15.59 23.19 9.83
N GLU A 447 -16.84 22.73 10.02
CA GLU A 447 -17.97 23.40 10.68
C GLU A 447 -17.58 24.40 11.80
N GLY A 448 -17.53 25.68 11.42
CA GLY A 448 -17.12 26.78 12.30
C GLY A 448 -17.75 28.11 11.89
N PRO A 449 -17.80 29.11 12.80
CA PRO A 449 -18.33 30.42 12.44
C PRO A 449 -17.48 31.06 11.34
N ILE A 450 -18.16 31.56 10.29
CA ILE A 450 -17.62 32.26 9.12
C ILE A 450 -16.58 33.35 9.50
N SER A 451 -16.70 33.94 10.69
CA SER A 451 -15.81 34.99 11.19
C SER A 451 -14.33 34.58 11.31
N ARG A 452 -14.00 33.32 11.63
CA ARG A 452 -12.59 32.89 11.78
C ARG A 452 -11.85 32.84 10.45
N ALA A 453 -12.52 32.29 9.43
CA ALA A 453 -11.98 32.19 8.08
C ALA A 453 -11.77 33.58 7.49
N GLU A 454 -12.72 34.50 7.72
CA GLU A 454 -12.61 35.89 7.30
C GLU A 454 -11.35 36.55 7.91
N ILE A 455 -11.19 36.51 9.23
CA ILE A 455 -10.04 37.12 9.91
C ILE A 455 -8.71 36.55 9.39
N PHE A 456 -8.59 35.22 9.25
CA PHE A 456 -7.38 34.60 8.74
C PHE A 456 -7.03 35.08 7.33
N PHE A 457 -8.00 35.03 6.42
CA PHE A 457 -7.76 35.37 5.02
C PHE A 457 -7.59 36.89 4.80
N GLU A 458 -8.21 37.73 5.61
CA GLU A 458 -7.96 39.17 5.65
C GLU A 458 -6.53 39.47 6.10
N THR A 459 -6.08 38.80 7.16
CA THR A 459 -4.71 38.93 7.67
C THR A 459 -3.67 38.46 6.64
N MET A 460 -3.96 37.39 5.90
CA MET A 460 -3.09 36.92 4.80
C MET A 460 -2.98 37.94 3.66
N SER A 461 -4.05 38.72 3.44
CA SER A 461 -4.13 39.75 2.40
C SER A 461 -3.61 41.12 2.85
N SER A 462 -3.43 41.34 4.16
CA SER A 462 -2.94 42.62 4.70
C SER A 462 -1.44 42.80 4.48
N GLU A 463 -0.91 44.00 4.72
CA GLU A 463 0.54 44.22 4.69
C GLU A 463 1.29 43.37 5.74
N PRO A 464 2.54 42.96 5.46
CA PRO A 464 3.34 43.23 4.25
C PRO A 464 2.87 42.42 3.02
N THR A 465 2.90 43.01 1.82
CA THR A 465 2.49 42.35 0.58
C THR A 465 3.69 41.84 -0.22
N ASP A 466 3.47 40.77 -1.00
CA ASP A 466 4.43 40.33 -2.01
C ASP A 466 4.46 41.34 -3.15
N LEU A 467 5.61 41.99 -3.36
CA LEU A 467 5.79 43.10 -4.30
C LEU A 467 5.45 42.72 -5.75
N LEU A 468 5.67 41.46 -6.14
CA LEU A 468 5.32 40.93 -7.47
C LEU A 468 3.95 40.24 -7.49
N GLY A 469 3.40 39.89 -6.33
CA GLY A 469 2.15 39.16 -6.16
C GLY A 469 2.19 37.66 -6.54
N ALA A 470 3.25 37.18 -7.19
CA ALA A 470 3.35 35.80 -7.66
C ALA A 470 3.31 34.76 -6.52
N ARG A 471 4.05 34.98 -5.42
CA ARG A 471 4.00 34.10 -4.24
C ARG A 471 2.65 34.14 -3.56
N HIS A 472 2.04 35.33 -3.51
CA HIS A 472 0.72 35.47 -2.93
C HIS A 472 -0.32 34.65 -3.72
N ILE A 473 -0.32 34.70 -5.05
CA ILE A 473 -1.24 33.90 -5.88
C ILE A 473 -0.97 32.40 -5.77
N GLN A 474 0.30 31.97 -5.70
CA GLN A 474 0.64 30.57 -5.43
C GLN A 474 0.01 30.07 -4.11
N LEU A 475 0.12 30.87 -3.06
CA LEU A 475 -0.50 30.56 -1.76
C LEU A 475 -2.02 30.49 -1.86
N VAL A 476 -2.65 31.49 -2.50
CA VAL A 476 -4.10 31.55 -2.70
C VAL A 476 -4.62 30.32 -3.46
N ILE A 477 -3.96 29.90 -4.53
CA ILE A 477 -4.34 28.70 -5.30
C ILE A 477 -4.29 27.45 -4.40
N ARG A 478 -3.25 27.30 -3.57
CA ARG A 478 -3.12 26.17 -2.64
C ARG A 478 -4.16 26.21 -1.53
N PHE A 479 -4.47 27.38 -1.00
CA PHE A 479 -5.51 27.55 0.01
C PHE A 479 -6.89 27.21 -0.54
N LEU A 480 -7.21 27.64 -1.76
CA LEU A 480 -8.48 27.31 -2.41
C LEU A 480 -8.63 25.81 -2.68
N GLU A 481 -7.55 25.13 -3.08
CA GLU A 481 -7.54 23.67 -3.25
C GLU A 481 -7.75 22.96 -1.91
N GLU A 482 -7.05 23.40 -0.86
CA GLU A 482 -7.11 22.81 0.47
C GLU A 482 -8.44 23.09 1.19
N ALA A 483 -9.09 24.20 0.87
CA ALA A 483 -10.42 24.60 1.36
C ALA A 483 -11.58 23.82 0.69
N GLY A 484 -11.31 22.92 -0.26
CA GLY A 484 -12.28 21.90 -0.71
C GLY A 484 -13.55 22.40 -1.41
N GLY A 485 -13.60 23.65 -1.89
CA GLY A 485 -14.81 24.19 -2.54
C GLY A 485 -15.84 24.81 -1.59
N ALA A 486 -15.52 24.99 -0.31
CA ALA A 486 -16.46 25.57 0.64
C ALA A 486 -16.87 27.00 0.22
N ASN A 487 -18.18 27.22 0.03
CA ASN A 487 -18.79 28.52 -0.25
C ASN A 487 -18.71 29.51 0.95
N ALA A 488 -18.12 29.09 2.07
CA ALA A 488 -18.03 29.86 3.31
C ALA A 488 -17.02 31.03 3.26
N ILE A 489 -16.20 31.13 2.20
CA ILE A 489 -15.22 32.23 2.04
C ILE A 489 -15.84 33.33 1.19
N LYS A 490 -16.33 34.43 1.80
CA LYS A 490 -16.89 35.59 1.07
C LYS A 490 -15.95 36.15 -0.01
N ARG A 491 -14.63 36.11 0.23
CA ARG A 491 -13.59 36.58 -0.72
C ARG A 491 -13.17 35.55 -1.77
N ARG A 492 -13.76 34.34 -1.80
CA ARG A 492 -13.42 33.28 -2.78
C ARG A 492 -13.53 33.79 -4.21
N VAL A 493 -14.63 34.48 -4.51
CA VAL A 493 -14.89 35.07 -5.84
C VAL A 493 -13.81 36.09 -6.21
N MET A 494 -13.42 36.96 -5.28
CA MET A 494 -12.35 37.96 -5.49
C MET A 494 -11.00 37.29 -5.81
N TRP A 495 -10.65 36.21 -5.12
CA TRP A 495 -9.42 35.48 -5.39
C TRP A 495 -9.43 34.71 -6.71
N LEU A 496 -10.56 34.10 -7.06
CA LEU A 496 -10.74 33.48 -8.38
C LEU A 496 -10.69 34.52 -9.50
N ASP A 497 -11.23 35.73 -9.27
CA ASP A 497 -11.08 36.86 -10.19
C ASP A 497 -9.63 37.31 -10.32
N HIS A 498 -8.87 37.37 -9.22
CA HIS A 498 -7.42 37.64 -9.28
C HIS A 498 -6.68 36.56 -10.07
N ILE A 499 -6.95 35.27 -9.81
CA ILE A 499 -6.38 34.16 -10.59
C ILE A 499 -6.76 34.31 -12.08
N SER A 500 -7.99 34.70 -12.38
CA SER A 500 -8.47 34.95 -13.74
C SER A 500 -7.71 36.09 -14.42
N LYS A 501 -7.45 37.20 -13.73
CA LYS A 501 -6.61 38.30 -14.23
C LYS A 501 -5.18 37.85 -14.50
N TRP A 502 -4.61 37.02 -13.63
CA TRP A 502 -3.28 36.43 -13.86
C TRP A 502 -3.28 35.48 -15.06
N LEU A 503 -4.34 34.70 -15.28
CA LEU A 503 -4.51 33.87 -16.48
C LEU A 503 -4.66 34.70 -17.75
N GLN A 504 -5.46 35.77 -17.71
CA GLN A 504 -5.59 36.72 -18.84
C GLN A 504 -4.25 37.37 -19.16
N CYS A 505 -3.49 37.80 -18.15
CA CYS A 505 -2.14 38.35 -18.33
C CYS A 505 -1.20 37.30 -18.96
N ALA A 506 -1.24 36.06 -18.48
CA ALA A 506 -0.44 34.96 -19.01
C ALA A 506 -0.81 34.58 -20.45
N ALA A 507 -2.08 34.75 -20.84
CA ALA A 507 -2.57 34.52 -22.20
C ALA A 507 -2.20 35.68 -23.15
N ASN A 508 -2.26 36.91 -22.67
CA ASN A 508 -1.92 38.11 -23.43
C ASN A 508 -0.41 38.30 -23.66
N ASN A 509 0.44 37.78 -22.77
CA ASN A 509 1.88 37.97 -22.86
C ASN A 509 2.57 36.74 -23.48
N THR A 510 2.55 36.68 -24.81
CA THR A 510 3.03 35.55 -25.62
C THR A 510 4.52 35.26 -25.46
N HIS A 511 5.35 36.23 -25.07
CA HIS A 511 6.79 36.07 -24.88
C HIS A 511 7.20 35.69 -23.44
N ALA A 512 6.27 35.76 -22.49
CA ALA A 512 6.53 35.56 -21.06
C ALA A 512 6.15 34.14 -20.59
N ILE A 513 6.31 33.13 -21.45
CA ILE A 513 6.03 31.72 -21.11
C ILE A 513 6.71 31.32 -19.80
N THR A 514 7.92 31.83 -19.67
CA THR A 514 8.93 31.67 -18.63
C THR A 514 8.58 32.42 -17.35
N LEU A 515 7.84 33.51 -17.49
CA LEU A 515 7.32 34.23 -16.35
C LEU A 515 6.15 33.51 -15.68
N PHE A 516 5.35 32.71 -16.41
CA PHE A 516 4.06 32.19 -15.91
C PHE A 516 3.97 30.67 -15.71
N ALA A 517 4.99 29.84 -16.00
CA ALA A 517 4.83 28.40 -15.75
C ALA A 517 4.71 28.03 -14.27
N TRP A 518 5.09 28.92 -13.33
CA TRP A 518 4.75 28.73 -11.92
C TRP A 518 3.23 28.72 -11.70
N LEU A 519 2.47 29.53 -12.45
CA LEU A 519 1.01 29.60 -12.37
C LEU A 519 0.40 28.31 -12.91
N ILE A 520 0.86 27.85 -14.07
CA ILE A 520 0.43 26.58 -14.67
C ILE A 520 0.77 25.40 -13.75
N ALA A 521 1.97 25.40 -13.15
CA ALA A 521 2.37 24.37 -12.19
C ALA A 521 1.49 24.37 -10.94
N SER A 522 1.14 25.55 -10.43
CA SER A 522 0.25 25.70 -9.27
C SER A 522 -1.16 25.22 -9.59
N LEU A 523 -1.73 25.64 -10.72
CA LEU A 523 -3.07 25.22 -11.16
C LEU A 523 -3.15 23.73 -11.49
N ARG A 524 -2.11 23.15 -12.08
CA ARG A 524 -2.01 21.70 -12.34
C ARG A 524 -2.14 20.87 -11.05
N GLN A 525 -1.64 21.40 -9.92
CA GLN A 525 -1.73 20.75 -8.61
C GLN A 525 -3.05 21.06 -7.88
N SER A 526 -3.86 21.96 -8.44
CA SER A 526 -5.09 22.46 -7.83
C SER A 526 -6.29 22.25 -8.76
N PRO A 527 -6.65 21.00 -9.06
CA PRO A 527 -7.72 20.68 -10.01
C PRO A 527 -9.09 21.18 -9.57
N SER A 528 -9.33 21.44 -8.27
CA SER A 528 -10.61 22.02 -7.83
C SER A 528 -10.73 23.50 -8.20
N VAL A 529 -9.61 24.23 -8.24
CA VAL A 529 -9.56 25.64 -8.67
C VAL A 529 -9.77 25.74 -10.16
N VAL A 530 -9.14 24.87 -10.95
CA VAL A 530 -9.31 24.83 -12.41
C VAL A 530 -10.75 24.46 -12.81
N ARG A 531 -11.46 23.70 -11.97
CA ARG A 531 -12.87 23.33 -12.16
C ARG A 531 -13.86 24.44 -11.81
N ASP A 532 -13.41 25.51 -11.18
CA ASP A 532 -14.31 26.56 -10.76
C ASP A 532 -14.90 27.28 -11.99
N ALA A 533 -16.20 27.58 -11.95
CA ALA A 533 -16.93 28.13 -13.08
C ALA A 533 -16.31 29.44 -13.59
N ILE A 534 -15.73 30.26 -12.70
CA ILE A 534 -15.05 31.52 -13.08
C ILE A 534 -13.81 31.25 -13.92
N ILE A 535 -13.01 30.25 -13.53
CA ILE A 535 -11.77 29.88 -14.24
C ILE A 535 -12.11 29.24 -15.59
N ILE A 536 -13.09 28.33 -15.63
CA ILE A 536 -13.58 27.73 -16.88
C ILE A 536 -14.11 28.81 -17.83
N HIS A 537 -14.93 29.73 -17.33
CA HIS A 537 -15.45 30.84 -18.12
C HIS A 537 -14.32 31.71 -18.68
N THR A 538 -13.30 31.99 -17.87
CA THR A 538 -12.11 32.74 -18.30
C THR A 538 -11.41 32.06 -19.48
N PHE A 539 -11.16 30.75 -19.40
CA PHE A 539 -10.58 30.00 -20.51
C PHE A 539 -11.46 30.02 -21.77
N PHE A 540 -12.78 29.92 -21.61
CA PHE A 540 -13.72 29.96 -22.72
C PHE A 540 -13.72 31.31 -23.45
N VAL A 541 -13.68 32.42 -22.71
CA VAL A 541 -13.58 33.76 -23.29
C VAL A 541 -12.24 33.91 -24.03
N LEU A 542 -11.13 33.51 -23.41
CA LEU A 542 -9.80 33.63 -24.01
C LEU A 542 -9.59 32.74 -25.24
N LEU A 543 -10.22 31.56 -25.30
CA LEU A 543 -10.23 30.69 -26.49
C LEU A 543 -11.06 31.26 -27.65
N ARG A 544 -11.86 32.30 -27.42
CA ARG A 544 -12.67 32.99 -28.45
C ARG A 544 -12.20 34.42 -28.70
N ASP A 545 -11.03 34.77 -28.18
CA ASP A 545 -10.47 36.10 -28.33
C ASP A 545 -10.19 36.42 -29.80
N THR A 546 -10.38 37.67 -30.19
CA THR A 546 -10.05 38.16 -31.54
C THR A 546 -8.56 38.02 -31.87
N ASN A 547 -7.69 38.02 -30.86
CA ASN A 547 -6.24 37.89 -31.03
C ASN A 547 -5.82 36.42 -31.10
N ASN A 548 -5.24 36.07 -32.25
CA ASN A 548 -4.71 34.73 -32.57
C ASN A 548 -3.66 34.23 -31.56
N GLY A 549 -2.80 35.13 -31.07
CA GLY A 549 -1.78 34.82 -30.06
C GLY A 549 -2.40 34.45 -28.72
N VAL A 550 -3.45 35.15 -28.30
CA VAL A 550 -4.18 34.88 -27.06
C VAL A 550 -4.86 33.52 -27.12
N ARG A 551 -5.58 33.22 -28.21
CA ARG A 551 -6.23 31.91 -28.40
C ARG A 551 -5.20 30.77 -28.37
N THR A 552 -4.09 30.93 -29.10
CA THR A 552 -3.01 29.93 -29.15
C THR A 552 -2.44 29.69 -27.77
N ARG A 553 -2.07 30.77 -27.07
CA ARG A 553 -1.49 30.69 -25.74
C ARG A 553 -2.44 30.08 -24.71
N THR A 554 -3.73 30.36 -24.84
CA THR A 554 -4.76 29.78 -23.98
C THR A 554 -4.87 28.27 -24.19
N ALA A 555 -4.87 27.81 -25.43
CA ALA A 555 -4.86 26.37 -25.74
C ALA A 555 -3.60 25.67 -25.21
N GLU A 556 -2.43 26.32 -25.29
CA GLU A 556 -1.18 25.83 -24.68
C GLU A 556 -1.29 25.68 -23.17
N ILE A 557 -1.83 26.69 -22.48
CA ILE A 557 -2.03 26.67 -21.02
C ILE A 557 -2.92 25.47 -20.66
N ILE A 558 -4.06 25.29 -21.34
CA ILE A 558 -4.99 24.19 -21.08
C ILE A 558 -4.31 22.83 -21.32
N SER A 559 -3.58 22.68 -22.44
CA SER A 559 -2.80 21.48 -22.74
C SER A 559 -1.80 21.14 -21.64
N ALA A 560 -1.11 22.16 -21.11
CA ALA A 560 -0.12 22.00 -20.05
C ALA A 560 -0.73 21.64 -18.69
N LEU A 561 -2.02 21.86 -18.46
CA LEU A 561 -2.66 21.48 -17.18
C LEU A 561 -2.81 19.95 -17.01
N HIS A 562 -2.70 19.15 -18.09
CA HIS A 562 -2.87 17.69 -18.06
C HIS A 562 -4.15 17.27 -17.30
N LEU A 563 -5.29 17.73 -17.80
CA LEU A 563 -6.59 17.45 -17.20
C LEU A 563 -6.96 15.98 -17.44
N ASN A 564 -6.50 15.09 -16.56
CA ASN A 564 -6.77 13.65 -16.64
C ASN A 564 -8.25 13.27 -16.43
N GLN A 565 -9.14 14.23 -16.17
CA GLN A 565 -10.57 14.01 -15.97
C GLN A 565 -11.38 14.86 -16.94
N MET A 566 -12.46 14.27 -17.42
CA MET A 566 -13.41 14.85 -18.33
C MET A 566 -14.16 16.03 -17.70
N PHE A 567 -13.96 17.23 -18.24
CA PHE A 567 -14.85 18.37 -18.03
C PHE A 567 -15.64 18.61 -19.31
N PRO A 568 -16.96 18.35 -19.33
CA PRO A 568 -17.79 18.50 -20.52
C PRO A 568 -17.62 19.85 -21.23
N GLU A 569 -17.47 20.92 -20.43
CA GLU A 569 -17.30 22.30 -20.89
C GLU A 569 -15.97 22.49 -21.63
N PHE A 570 -14.86 21.99 -21.09
CA PHE A 570 -13.55 22.04 -21.77
C PHE A 570 -13.52 21.15 -23.01
N THR A 571 -14.12 19.95 -22.96
CA THR A 571 -14.17 19.08 -24.14
C THR A 571 -14.87 19.75 -25.31
N THR A 572 -15.96 20.47 -25.04
CA THR A 572 -16.70 21.22 -26.07
C THR A 572 -15.88 22.39 -26.62
N ALA A 573 -15.23 23.15 -25.75
CA ALA A 573 -14.39 24.27 -26.15
C ALA A 573 -13.19 23.82 -27.00
N LEU A 574 -12.48 22.78 -26.57
CA LEU A 574 -11.34 22.22 -27.31
C LEU A 574 -11.77 21.58 -28.63
N LYS A 575 -12.90 20.88 -28.66
CA LYS A 575 -13.47 20.33 -29.90
C LYS A 575 -13.78 21.43 -30.93
N ASN A 576 -14.25 22.60 -30.49
CA ASN A 576 -14.44 23.73 -31.39
C ASN A 576 -13.10 24.35 -31.82
N ALA A 577 -12.12 24.41 -30.93
CA ALA A 577 -10.77 24.92 -31.21
C ALA A 577 -9.99 24.07 -32.23
N LEU A 578 -10.36 22.79 -32.44
CA LEU A 578 -9.84 21.97 -33.54
C LEU A 578 -10.18 22.54 -34.93
N GLY A 579 -11.19 23.39 -35.05
CA GLY A 579 -11.57 24.06 -36.30
C GLY A 579 -11.11 25.51 -36.43
N ASP A 580 -10.23 25.98 -35.54
CA ASP A 580 -9.76 27.37 -35.54
C ASP A 580 -8.90 27.69 -36.79
N THR A 581 -8.90 28.95 -37.23
CA THR A 581 -8.06 29.39 -38.35
C THR A 581 -6.57 29.25 -38.05
N GLU A 582 -6.19 29.36 -36.79
CA GLU A 582 -4.80 29.36 -36.33
C GLU A 582 -4.27 27.96 -36.05
N ILE A 583 -3.12 27.65 -36.65
CA ILE A 583 -2.43 26.35 -36.53
C ILE A 583 -2.12 26.05 -35.05
N GLY A 584 -1.64 27.07 -34.34
CA GLY A 584 -1.30 26.99 -32.92
C GLY A 584 -2.49 26.62 -32.02
N VAL A 585 -3.69 27.08 -32.36
CA VAL A 585 -4.91 26.74 -31.61
C VAL A 585 -5.30 25.29 -31.89
N ARG A 586 -5.34 24.89 -33.17
CA ARG A 586 -5.73 23.53 -33.58
C ARG A 586 -4.80 22.46 -33.01
N GLN A 587 -3.48 22.66 -33.10
CA GLN A 587 -2.50 21.69 -32.58
C GLN A 587 -2.63 21.52 -31.06
N ASN A 588 -2.76 22.63 -30.31
CA ASN A 588 -2.80 22.58 -28.85
C ASN A 588 -4.14 22.03 -28.35
N ALA A 589 -5.22 22.24 -29.11
CA ALA A 589 -6.49 21.58 -28.86
C ALA A 589 -6.38 20.05 -29.02
N ALA A 590 -5.71 19.56 -30.06
CA ALA A 590 -5.46 18.13 -30.23
C ALA A 590 -4.59 17.56 -29.10
N ILE A 591 -3.49 18.22 -28.72
CA ILE A 591 -2.65 17.80 -27.60
C ILE A 591 -3.44 17.75 -26.29
N ALA A 592 -4.24 18.78 -26.01
CA ALA A 592 -5.06 18.85 -24.81
C ALA A 592 -6.05 17.69 -24.75
N LEU A 593 -6.75 17.40 -25.84
CA LEU A 593 -7.67 16.26 -25.95
C LEU A 593 -6.94 14.91 -25.81
N GLY A 594 -5.77 14.76 -26.40
CA GLY A 594 -4.94 13.56 -26.25
C GLY A 594 -4.47 13.34 -24.81
N ASN A 595 -4.13 14.40 -24.08
CA ASN A 595 -3.76 14.33 -22.67
C ASN A 595 -4.91 13.88 -21.75
N MET A 596 -6.16 13.96 -22.23
CA MET A 596 -7.33 13.43 -21.52
C MET A 596 -7.51 11.90 -21.71
N GLY A 597 -6.77 11.29 -22.65
CA GLY A 597 -6.77 9.85 -22.92
C GLY A 597 -8.14 9.29 -23.30
N GLU A 598 -8.45 8.08 -22.83
CA GLU A 598 -9.73 7.37 -23.05
C GLU A 598 -10.96 8.21 -22.68
N SER A 599 -10.85 9.11 -21.69
CA SER A 599 -11.98 9.93 -21.24
C SER A 599 -12.47 10.95 -22.27
N ALA A 600 -11.65 11.25 -23.30
CA ALA A 600 -12.01 12.12 -24.40
C ALA A 600 -12.60 11.38 -25.62
N ALA A 601 -12.71 10.04 -25.59
CA ALA A 601 -13.20 9.21 -26.70
C ALA A 601 -14.73 9.30 -26.91
N LYS A 602 -15.26 10.52 -27.04
CA LYS A 602 -16.68 10.77 -27.36
C LYS A 602 -16.89 10.91 -28.88
N PRO A 603 -18.07 10.54 -29.41
CA PRO A 603 -18.33 10.59 -30.85
C PRO A 603 -18.10 11.98 -31.49
N ASP A 604 -18.45 13.06 -30.79
CA ASP A 604 -18.31 14.43 -31.26
C ASP A 604 -16.84 14.92 -31.26
N VAL A 605 -16.06 14.53 -30.24
CA VAL A 605 -14.61 14.79 -30.18
C VAL A 605 -13.88 13.99 -31.26
N ILE A 606 -14.21 12.70 -31.41
CA ILE A 606 -13.64 11.83 -32.44
C ILE A 606 -13.90 12.41 -33.83
N LYS A 607 -15.12 12.90 -34.11
CA LYS A 607 -15.43 13.56 -35.39
C LYS A 607 -14.57 14.82 -35.62
N GLY A 608 -14.33 15.60 -34.57
CA GLY A 608 -13.41 16.75 -34.62
C GLY A 608 -11.97 16.34 -34.94
N LEU A 609 -11.45 15.31 -34.25
CA LEU A 609 -10.09 14.80 -34.48
C LEU A 609 -9.95 14.17 -35.86
N LEU A 610 -10.96 13.46 -36.36
CA LEU A 610 -11.00 12.93 -37.74
C LEU A 610 -10.92 14.04 -38.79
N THR A 611 -11.47 15.23 -38.51
CA THR A 611 -11.33 16.40 -39.37
C THR A 611 -9.90 16.95 -39.31
N ALA A 612 -9.32 17.01 -38.10
CA ALA A 612 -7.94 17.45 -37.88
C ALA A 612 -6.89 16.47 -38.45
N LEU A 613 -7.23 15.18 -38.63
CA LEU A 613 -6.39 14.22 -39.36
C LEU A 613 -6.19 14.59 -40.84
N LEU A 614 -7.08 15.40 -41.41
CA LEU A 614 -7.01 15.86 -42.79
C LEU A 614 -6.54 17.30 -42.90
N ASP A 615 -5.97 17.86 -41.83
CA ASP A 615 -5.48 19.24 -41.81
C ASP A 615 -4.37 19.46 -42.83
N LYS A 616 -4.31 20.67 -43.40
CA LYS A 616 -3.27 21.07 -44.34
C LYS A 616 -1.87 21.02 -43.70
N GLU A 617 -1.77 21.34 -42.40
CA GLU A 617 -0.53 21.36 -41.66
C GLU A 617 -0.24 19.99 -41.04
N ASP A 618 0.97 19.50 -41.24
CA ASP A 618 1.41 18.21 -40.72
C ASP A 618 1.44 18.16 -39.20
N VAL A 619 1.86 19.23 -38.53
CA VAL A 619 1.90 19.30 -37.06
C VAL A 619 0.51 19.06 -36.45
N VAL A 620 -0.56 19.58 -37.06
CA VAL A 620 -1.94 19.35 -36.59
C VAL A 620 -2.33 17.88 -36.81
N ARG A 621 -1.98 17.30 -37.97
CA ARG A 621 -2.23 15.88 -38.26
C ARG A 621 -1.51 14.97 -37.25
N ILE A 622 -0.24 15.23 -36.94
CA ILE A 622 0.57 14.46 -35.97
C ILE A 622 -0.16 14.40 -34.62
N TYR A 623 -0.53 15.55 -34.05
CA TYR A 623 -1.16 15.58 -32.74
C TYR A 623 -2.59 15.06 -32.74
N ALA A 624 -3.32 15.18 -33.86
CA ALA A 624 -4.63 14.53 -34.00
C ALA A 624 -4.50 12.99 -33.98
N VAL A 625 -3.51 12.43 -34.68
CA VAL A 625 -3.20 11.00 -34.64
C VAL A 625 -2.78 10.57 -33.23
N GLU A 626 -1.87 11.31 -32.59
CA GLU A 626 -1.39 10.99 -31.24
C GLU A 626 -2.54 11.03 -30.22
N ALA A 627 -3.45 12.01 -30.34
CA ALA A 627 -4.62 12.11 -29.49
C ALA A 627 -5.53 10.89 -29.63
N ILE A 628 -5.79 10.44 -30.86
CA ILE A 628 -6.55 9.22 -31.13
C ILE A 628 -5.83 7.99 -30.56
N GLY A 629 -4.51 7.88 -30.73
CA GLY A 629 -3.73 6.78 -30.18
C GLY A 629 -3.77 6.70 -28.65
N LYS A 630 -3.77 7.85 -27.96
CA LYS A 630 -3.92 7.94 -26.48
C LYS A 630 -5.32 7.56 -25.98
N MET A 631 -6.33 7.54 -26.86
CA MET A 631 -7.66 7.02 -26.54
C MET A 631 -7.71 5.48 -26.57
N GLY A 632 -6.65 4.80 -27.05
CA GLY A 632 -6.51 3.34 -26.97
C GLY A 632 -7.63 2.56 -27.67
N GLU A 633 -7.98 1.40 -27.10
CA GLU A 633 -9.00 0.50 -27.66
C GLU A 633 -10.39 1.17 -27.77
N SER A 634 -10.71 2.13 -26.90
CA SER A 634 -12.01 2.83 -26.90
C SER A 634 -12.30 3.61 -28.18
N ALA A 635 -11.24 4.02 -28.90
CA ALA A 635 -11.36 4.74 -30.16
C ALA A 635 -11.45 3.81 -31.39
N ALA A 636 -11.43 2.48 -31.25
CA ALA A 636 -11.36 1.49 -32.35
C ALA A 636 -12.65 1.37 -33.19
N GLN A 637 -13.21 2.50 -33.62
CA GLN A 637 -14.39 2.61 -34.46
C GLN A 637 -14.02 2.54 -35.95
N PRO A 638 -14.95 2.09 -36.83
CA PRO A 638 -14.68 1.98 -38.28
C PRO A 638 -14.16 3.27 -38.94
N ASP A 639 -14.74 4.42 -38.59
CA ASP A 639 -14.35 5.71 -39.16
C ASP A 639 -12.94 6.15 -38.71
N VAL A 640 -12.60 5.88 -37.45
CA VAL A 640 -11.26 6.15 -36.89
C VAL A 640 -10.22 5.30 -37.58
N ILE A 641 -10.50 4.00 -37.76
CA ILE A 641 -9.61 3.09 -38.48
C ILE A 641 -9.41 3.57 -39.93
N LYS A 642 -10.47 4.01 -40.62
CA LYS A 642 -10.37 4.56 -41.98
C LYS A 642 -9.52 5.84 -42.02
N GLY A 643 -9.69 6.73 -41.05
CA GLY A 643 -8.88 7.94 -40.89
C GLY A 643 -7.40 7.62 -40.67
N LEU A 644 -7.09 6.72 -39.73
CA LEU A 644 -5.73 6.29 -39.44
C LEU A 644 -5.08 5.57 -40.64
N LEU A 645 -5.81 4.74 -41.38
CA LEU A 645 -5.32 4.11 -42.62
C LEU A 645 -4.90 5.15 -43.66
N THR A 646 -5.60 6.28 -43.73
CA THR A 646 -5.20 7.40 -44.60
C THR A 646 -3.90 8.03 -44.10
N ALA A 647 -3.77 8.23 -42.78
CA ALA A 647 -2.57 8.80 -42.15
C ALA A 647 -1.34 7.87 -42.23
N VAL A 648 -1.51 6.55 -42.31
CA VAL A 648 -0.40 5.60 -42.59
C VAL A 648 0.21 5.85 -43.98
N GLY A 649 -0.53 6.43 -44.92
CA GLY A 649 -0.04 6.83 -46.24
C GLY A 649 0.41 8.29 -46.35
N ASP A 650 0.54 9.01 -45.23
CA ASP A 650 0.85 10.45 -45.25
C ASP A 650 2.24 10.76 -45.85
N LYS A 651 2.35 11.91 -46.51
CA LYS A 651 3.62 12.39 -47.07
C LYS A 651 4.69 12.56 -45.99
N GLN A 652 4.30 12.99 -44.79
CA GLN A 652 5.20 13.19 -43.67
C GLN A 652 5.40 11.93 -42.85
N HIS A 653 6.66 11.55 -42.67
CA HIS A 653 7.03 10.32 -41.99
C HIS A 653 6.59 10.29 -40.52
N VAL A 654 6.61 11.44 -39.83
CA VAL A 654 6.16 11.52 -38.43
C VAL A 654 4.67 11.19 -38.31
N VAL A 655 3.83 11.68 -39.24
CA VAL A 655 2.39 11.36 -39.27
C VAL A 655 2.19 9.86 -39.49
N ARG A 656 2.91 9.27 -40.46
CA ARG A 656 2.85 7.82 -40.72
C ARG A 656 3.22 7.01 -39.47
N GLY A 657 4.33 7.35 -38.82
CA GLY A 657 4.83 6.67 -37.63
C GLY A 657 3.87 6.75 -36.45
N CYS A 658 3.28 7.92 -36.19
CA CYS A 658 2.24 8.08 -35.19
C CYS A 658 0.98 7.29 -35.53
N ALA A 659 0.61 7.17 -36.81
CA ALA A 659 -0.59 6.47 -37.24
C ALA A 659 -0.45 4.97 -37.04
N VAL A 660 0.71 4.42 -37.39
CA VAL A 660 1.08 3.03 -37.13
C VAL A 660 1.08 2.73 -35.63
N GLU A 661 1.68 3.61 -34.82
CA GLU A 661 1.67 3.46 -33.35
C GLU A 661 0.24 3.52 -32.77
N ALA A 662 -0.59 4.46 -33.24
CA ALA A 662 -1.98 4.60 -32.81
C ALA A 662 -2.81 3.35 -33.12
N LEU A 663 -2.63 2.74 -34.31
CA LEU A 663 -3.26 1.47 -34.66
C LEU A 663 -2.80 0.32 -33.75
N GLY A 664 -1.52 0.30 -33.34
CA GLY A 664 -1.00 -0.65 -32.37
C GLY A 664 -1.60 -0.48 -30.97
N LYS A 665 -1.78 0.77 -30.50
CA LYS A 665 -2.42 1.08 -29.22
C LYS A 665 -3.91 0.71 -29.15
N MET A 666 -4.57 0.57 -30.29
CA MET A 666 -5.93 0.02 -30.38
C MET A 666 -5.98 -1.51 -30.20
N GLY A 667 -4.83 -2.19 -30.21
CA GLY A 667 -4.70 -3.61 -29.93
C GLY A 667 -5.59 -4.51 -30.80
N LYS A 668 -6.23 -5.49 -30.16
CA LYS A 668 -7.06 -6.50 -30.82
C LYS A 668 -8.24 -5.89 -31.61
N GLY A 669 -8.78 -4.75 -31.16
CA GLY A 669 -9.91 -4.07 -31.81
C GLY A 669 -9.59 -3.54 -33.23
N ALA A 670 -8.31 -3.31 -33.53
CA ALA A 670 -7.85 -2.84 -34.84
C ALA A 670 -7.40 -3.96 -35.79
N ALA A 671 -7.46 -5.23 -35.40
CA ALA A 671 -6.98 -6.40 -36.18
C ALA A 671 -7.87 -6.75 -37.40
N LYS A 672 -8.11 -5.76 -38.28
CA LYS A 672 -8.89 -5.90 -39.52
C LYS A 672 -7.96 -6.16 -40.71
N PRO A 673 -8.39 -6.90 -41.76
CA PRO A 673 -7.53 -7.23 -42.90
C PRO A 673 -6.87 -6.02 -43.59
N GLN A 674 -7.60 -4.92 -43.73
CA GLN A 674 -7.10 -3.66 -44.30
C GLN A 674 -5.99 -3.01 -43.44
N VAL A 675 -6.09 -3.14 -42.11
CA VAL A 675 -5.08 -2.60 -41.18
C VAL A 675 -3.83 -3.45 -41.23
N ILE A 676 -3.99 -4.78 -41.19
CA ILE A 676 -2.87 -5.72 -41.33
C ILE A 676 -2.12 -5.44 -42.65
N LYS A 677 -2.83 -5.28 -43.77
CA LYS A 677 -2.20 -4.96 -45.06
C LYS A 677 -1.42 -3.63 -45.04
N ALA A 678 -1.96 -2.61 -44.38
CA ALA A 678 -1.27 -1.32 -44.24
C ALA A 678 -0.02 -1.44 -43.36
N LEU A 679 -0.08 -2.18 -42.25
CA LEU A 679 1.07 -2.44 -41.38
C LEU A 679 2.15 -3.26 -42.08
N LEU A 680 1.78 -4.24 -42.91
CA LEU A 680 2.74 -4.98 -43.75
C LEU A 680 3.46 -4.07 -44.74
N THR A 681 2.78 -3.05 -45.27
CA THR A 681 3.43 -2.04 -46.13
C THR A 681 4.37 -1.16 -45.29
N ALA A 682 3.98 -0.78 -44.08
CA ALA A 682 4.78 0.03 -43.16
C ALA A 682 6.04 -0.69 -42.63
N LEU A 683 6.06 -2.03 -42.60
CA LEU A 683 7.27 -2.82 -42.31
C LEU A 683 8.38 -2.59 -43.37
N GLY A 684 8.02 -2.16 -44.58
CA GLY A 684 8.97 -1.79 -45.64
C GLY A 684 9.22 -0.29 -45.77
N ASP A 685 8.82 0.53 -44.79
CA ASP A 685 9.02 1.98 -44.84
C ASP A 685 10.53 2.34 -44.76
N LYS A 686 10.88 3.48 -45.36
CA LYS A 686 12.25 4.00 -45.36
C LYS A 686 12.73 4.36 -43.96
N GLU A 687 11.83 4.80 -43.08
CA GLU A 687 12.18 5.20 -41.72
C GLU A 687 12.13 4.03 -40.74
N ASP A 688 13.24 3.81 -40.04
CA ASP A 688 13.41 2.71 -39.08
C ASP A 688 12.37 2.74 -37.95
N VAL A 689 11.98 3.95 -37.51
CA VAL A 689 10.95 4.13 -36.47
C VAL A 689 9.60 3.55 -36.91
N ILE A 690 9.22 3.74 -38.18
CA ILE A 690 7.94 3.28 -38.72
C ILE A 690 7.96 1.76 -38.84
N ARG A 691 9.06 1.17 -39.33
CA ARG A 691 9.22 -0.29 -39.42
C ARG A 691 9.05 -0.94 -38.05
N ARG A 692 9.69 -0.38 -37.02
CA ARG A 692 9.60 -0.88 -35.64
C ARG A 692 8.19 -0.77 -35.06
N HIS A 693 7.55 0.40 -35.21
CA HIS A 693 6.17 0.57 -34.76
C HIS A 693 5.21 -0.38 -35.50
N ALA A 694 5.47 -0.71 -36.77
CA ALA A 694 4.64 -1.63 -37.54
C ALA A 694 4.75 -3.06 -37.02
N ALA A 695 5.95 -3.52 -36.68
CA ALA A 695 6.16 -4.82 -36.04
C ALA A 695 5.44 -4.89 -34.67
N GLU A 696 5.65 -3.88 -33.82
CA GLU A 696 5.00 -3.79 -32.51
C GLU A 696 3.47 -3.74 -32.61
N ALA A 697 2.93 -2.97 -33.56
CA ALA A 697 1.48 -2.90 -33.78
C ALA A 697 0.89 -4.26 -34.20
N LEU A 698 1.60 -5.03 -35.04
CA LEU A 698 1.18 -6.38 -35.42
C LEU A 698 1.23 -7.36 -34.22
N GLY A 699 2.24 -7.24 -33.35
CA GLY A 699 2.34 -8.01 -32.11
C GLY A 699 1.16 -7.74 -31.16
N LYS A 700 0.87 -6.46 -30.90
CA LYS A 700 -0.25 -6.01 -30.03
C LYS A 700 -1.64 -6.40 -30.53
N MET A 701 -1.80 -6.63 -31.84
CA MET A 701 -3.03 -7.21 -32.40
C MET A 701 -3.23 -8.68 -32.04
N GLY A 702 -2.18 -9.34 -31.56
CA GLY A 702 -2.19 -10.72 -31.07
C GLY A 702 -2.56 -11.73 -32.16
N ALA A 703 -3.31 -12.76 -31.76
CA ALA A 703 -3.83 -13.82 -32.64
C ALA A 703 -4.52 -13.30 -33.92
N GLY A 704 -5.17 -12.13 -33.88
CA GLY A 704 -5.85 -11.54 -35.04
C GLY A 704 -4.91 -11.19 -36.21
N ALA A 705 -3.63 -10.94 -35.92
CA ALA A 705 -2.59 -10.66 -36.91
C ALA A 705 -1.74 -11.89 -37.29
N ALA A 706 -1.92 -13.04 -36.63
CA ALA A 706 -1.12 -14.27 -36.81
C ALA A 706 -1.39 -15.06 -38.12
N LYS A 707 -1.47 -14.35 -39.24
CA LYS A 707 -1.69 -14.93 -40.57
C LYS A 707 -0.36 -15.32 -41.22
N THR A 708 -0.40 -16.30 -42.11
CA THR A 708 0.81 -16.89 -42.70
C THR A 708 1.62 -15.89 -43.52
N ASP A 709 0.95 -15.00 -44.26
CA ASP A 709 1.58 -13.89 -44.99
C ASP A 709 2.28 -12.89 -44.05
N VAL A 710 1.65 -12.56 -42.91
CA VAL A 710 2.25 -11.68 -41.90
C VAL A 710 3.49 -12.30 -41.28
N ILE A 711 3.39 -13.56 -40.87
CA ILE A 711 4.49 -14.31 -40.29
C ILE A 711 5.68 -14.34 -41.26
N LYS A 712 5.46 -14.64 -42.54
CA LYS A 712 6.54 -14.67 -43.56
C LYS A 712 7.29 -13.34 -43.68
N VAL A 713 6.57 -12.22 -43.69
CA VAL A 713 7.19 -10.89 -43.76
C VAL A 713 7.99 -10.61 -42.49
N LEU A 714 7.43 -10.88 -41.30
CA LEU A 714 8.13 -10.72 -40.04
C LEU A 714 9.40 -11.59 -39.97
N LEU A 715 9.34 -12.86 -40.39
CA LEU A 715 10.51 -13.75 -40.43
C LEU A 715 11.63 -13.23 -41.34
N SER A 716 11.28 -12.62 -42.48
CA SER A 716 12.28 -11.98 -43.33
C SER A 716 12.98 -10.82 -42.63
N ALA A 717 12.24 -10.03 -41.84
CA ALA A 717 12.81 -8.93 -41.06
C ALA A 717 13.61 -9.42 -39.85
N LEU A 718 13.26 -10.57 -39.27
CA LEU A 718 14.04 -11.23 -38.22
C LEU A 718 15.42 -11.71 -38.73
N SER A 719 15.59 -11.87 -40.05
CA SER A 719 16.87 -12.23 -40.67
C SER A 719 17.63 -11.03 -41.24
N GLY A 720 17.15 -9.80 -41.00
CA GLY A 720 17.74 -8.58 -41.51
C GLY A 720 19.01 -8.13 -40.79
N GLU A 721 19.75 -7.19 -41.36
CA GLU A 721 21.02 -6.70 -40.81
C GLU A 721 20.86 -5.89 -39.51
N GLU A 722 19.74 -5.17 -39.36
CA GLU A 722 19.48 -4.27 -38.23
C GLU A 722 19.03 -5.03 -36.97
N ASP A 723 19.89 -5.06 -35.94
CA ASP A 723 19.65 -5.76 -34.68
C ASP A 723 18.43 -5.24 -33.92
N VAL A 724 18.20 -3.92 -33.95
CA VAL A 724 17.05 -3.30 -33.30
C VAL A 724 15.75 -3.81 -33.94
N MET A 725 15.69 -3.93 -35.26
CA MET A 725 14.53 -4.46 -35.96
C MET A 725 14.31 -5.94 -35.63
N ARG A 726 15.37 -6.76 -35.67
CA ARG A 726 15.29 -8.19 -35.32
C ARG A 726 14.70 -8.40 -33.92
N ARG A 727 15.10 -7.58 -32.94
CA ARG A 727 14.56 -7.61 -31.58
C ARG A 727 13.05 -7.34 -31.53
N HIS A 728 12.58 -6.25 -32.13
CA HIS A 728 11.15 -5.89 -32.10
C HIS A 728 10.29 -6.91 -32.84
N VAL A 729 10.84 -7.51 -33.89
CA VAL A 729 10.17 -8.59 -34.62
C VAL A 729 10.04 -9.86 -33.77
N ALA A 730 11.12 -10.29 -33.10
CA ALA A 730 11.06 -11.43 -32.19
C ALA A 730 10.02 -11.22 -31.07
N GLU A 731 10.00 -10.02 -30.49
CA GLU A 731 9.01 -9.62 -29.48
C GLU A 731 7.59 -9.65 -30.04
N ALA A 732 7.34 -9.04 -31.21
CA ALA A 732 6.04 -9.03 -31.86
C ALA A 732 5.53 -10.44 -32.18
N LEU A 733 6.40 -11.33 -32.66
CA LEU A 733 6.04 -12.73 -32.91
C LEU A 733 5.61 -13.45 -31.62
N GLY A 734 6.27 -13.17 -30.50
CA GLY A 734 5.88 -13.68 -29.17
C GLY A 734 4.53 -13.16 -28.70
N GLU A 735 4.23 -11.88 -28.91
CA GLU A 735 2.95 -11.25 -28.52
C GLU A 735 1.75 -11.78 -29.33
N MET A 736 1.97 -12.38 -30.50
CA MET A 736 0.92 -13.09 -31.24
C MET A 736 0.38 -14.32 -30.49
N GLY A 737 1.14 -14.83 -29.52
CA GLY A 737 0.73 -15.88 -28.57
C GLY A 737 0.66 -17.28 -29.17
N GLU A 738 0.15 -18.22 -28.37
CA GLU A 738 0.11 -19.67 -28.66
C GLU A 738 -0.53 -20.01 -30.02
N SER A 739 -1.62 -19.32 -30.40
CA SER A 739 -2.30 -19.56 -31.68
C SER A 739 -1.42 -19.31 -32.93
N ALA A 740 -0.30 -18.61 -32.77
CA ALA A 740 0.65 -18.31 -33.83
C ALA A 740 1.77 -19.35 -33.98
N ALA A 741 1.86 -20.36 -33.09
CA ALA A 741 2.93 -21.35 -33.00
C ALA A 741 2.99 -22.36 -34.19
N LYS A 742 3.10 -21.83 -35.41
CA LYS A 742 3.27 -22.60 -36.65
C LYS A 742 4.74 -22.96 -36.85
N THR A 743 5.00 -24.04 -37.59
CA THR A 743 6.37 -24.55 -37.83
C THR A 743 7.32 -23.48 -38.40
N GLU A 744 6.89 -22.72 -39.42
CA GLU A 744 7.71 -21.67 -40.04
C GLU A 744 8.13 -20.60 -39.00
N LEU A 745 7.23 -20.20 -38.11
CA LEU A 745 7.51 -19.20 -37.08
C LEU A 745 8.54 -19.74 -36.08
N ILE A 746 8.33 -20.97 -35.61
CA ILE A 746 9.23 -21.64 -34.67
C ILE A 746 10.65 -21.72 -35.25
N GLU A 747 10.81 -22.13 -36.51
CA GLU A 747 12.11 -22.18 -37.18
C GLU A 747 12.80 -20.80 -37.24
N GLY A 748 12.03 -19.74 -37.48
CA GLY A 748 12.53 -18.37 -37.43
C GLY A 748 13.00 -17.93 -36.04
N LEU A 749 12.22 -18.22 -34.99
CA LEU A 749 12.63 -17.93 -33.61
C LEU A 749 13.84 -18.76 -33.16
N LEU A 750 13.99 -20.00 -33.67
CA LEU A 750 15.20 -20.79 -33.45
C LEU A 750 16.44 -20.12 -34.06
N THR A 751 16.30 -19.48 -35.22
CA THR A 751 17.37 -18.66 -35.80
C THR A 751 17.68 -17.44 -34.91
N GLY A 752 16.64 -16.77 -34.37
CA GLY A 752 16.80 -15.66 -33.43
C GLY A 752 17.47 -16.04 -32.11
N LEU A 753 17.27 -17.26 -31.61
CA LEU A 753 18.00 -17.81 -30.47
C LEU A 753 19.50 -17.97 -30.73
N GLY A 754 19.91 -18.11 -32.01
CA GLY A 754 21.31 -18.15 -32.43
C GLY A 754 21.92 -16.79 -32.76
N ASP A 755 21.20 -15.68 -32.56
CA ASP A 755 21.65 -14.35 -32.99
C ASP A 755 22.92 -13.89 -32.28
N GLY A 756 23.77 -13.12 -32.98
CA GLY A 756 24.97 -12.51 -32.38
C GLY A 756 24.66 -11.56 -31.22
N GLN A 757 23.49 -10.92 -31.23
CA GLN A 757 23.07 -9.96 -30.21
C GLN A 757 22.23 -10.62 -29.11
N HIS A 758 22.70 -10.50 -27.87
CA HIS A 758 22.06 -11.08 -26.69
C HIS A 758 20.60 -10.64 -26.51
N VAL A 759 20.27 -9.39 -26.87
CA VAL A 759 18.89 -8.89 -26.74
C VAL A 759 17.93 -9.58 -27.69
N VAL A 760 18.39 -9.93 -28.91
CA VAL A 760 17.58 -10.69 -29.89
C VAL A 760 17.38 -12.12 -29.40
N ARG A 761 18.45 -12.77 -28.92
CA ARG A 761 18.37 -14.13 -28.35
C ARG A 761 17.38 -14.20 -27.18
N ARG A 762 17.44 -13.22 -26.28
CA ARG A 762 16.50 -13.10 -25.16
C ARG A 762 15.05 -12.98 -25.64
N CYS A 763 14.77 -12.07 -26.57
CA CYS A 763 13.41 -11.88 -27.10
C CYS A 763 12.91 -13.12 -27.85
N ALA A 764 13.79 -13.87 -28.52
CA ALA A 764 13.44 -15.13 -29.17
C ALA A 764 13.10 -16.23 -28.13
N ALA A 765 13.87 -16.33 -27.04
CA ALA A 765 13.56 -17.23 -25.93
C ALA A 765 12.20 -16.88 -25.29
N GLU A 766 11.98 -15.61 -24.99
CA GLU A 766 10.72 -15.10 -24.45
C GLU A 766 9.54 -15.42 -25.36
N ALA A 767 9.69 -15.19 -26.67
CA ALA A 767 8.66 -15.44 -27.66
C ALA A 767 8.26 -16.93 -27.72
N LEU A 768 9.24 -17.84 -27.70
CA LEU A 768 8.98 -19.28 -27.63
C LEU A 768 8.26 -19.66 -26.34
N GLY A 769 8.64 -19.07 -25.20
CA GLY A 769 7.95 -19.26 -23.93
C GLY A 769 6.50 -18.79 -23.94
N LYS A 770 6.21 -17.60 -24.50
CA LYS A 770 4.85 -17.04 -24.61
C LYS A 770 3.92 -17.88 -25.51
N MET A 771 4.49 -18.70 -26.38
CA MET A 771 3.73 -19.63 -27.22
C MET A 771 3.37 -20.95 -26.51
N GLY A 772 3.92 -21.20 -25.32
CA GLY A 772 3.54 -22.31 -24.44
C GLY A 772 3.80 -23.69 -25.04
N GLU A 773 2.95 -24.66 -24.65
CA GLU A 773 3.06 -26.08 -25.00
C GLU A 773 3.10 -26.35 -26.51
N GLY A 774 2.48 -25.48 -27.33
CA GLY A 774 2.51 -25.58 -28.79
C GLY A 774 3.92 -25.56 -29.40
N THR A 775 4.94 -25.14 -28.64
CA THR A 775 6.35 -25.11 -29.06
C THR A 775 7.21 -26.24 -28.49
N ALA A 776 6.63 -27.24 -27.82
CA ALA A 776 7.33 -28.37 -27.17
C ALA A 776 8.00 -29.38 -28.14
N LYS A 777 8.55 -28.91 -29.26
CA LYS A 777 9.29 -29.70 -30.25
C LYS A 777 10.71 -30.00 -29.75
N PRO A 778 11.31 -31.15 -30.12
CA PRO A 778 12.68 -31.48 -29.74
C PRO A 778 13.71 -30.39 -30.07
N ASP A 779 13.63 -29.80 -31.26
CA ASP A 779 14.59 -28.77 -31.70
C ASP A 779 14.50 -27.49 -30.87
N VAL A 780 13.28 -27.08 -30.48
CA VAL A 780 13.06 -25.92 -29.61
C VAL A 780 13.65 -26.16 -28.23
N ILE A 781 13.37 -27.33 -27.66
CA ILE A 781 13.90 -27.71 -26.34
C ILE A 781 15.44 -27.74 -26.38
N ASN A 782 16.04 -28.31 -27.42
CA ASN A 782 17.50 -28.36 -27.57
C ASN A 782 18.13 -26.97 -27.74
N ALA A 783 17.47 -26.07 -28.47
CA ALA A 783 17.93 -24.69 -28.63
C ALA A 783 17.83 -23.90 -27.32
N LEU A 784 16.73 -24.05 -26.57
CA LEU A 784 16.56 -23.43 -25.25
C LEU A 784 17.54 -24.01 -24.22
N LEU A 785 17.87 -25.31 -24.29
CA LEU A 785 18.93 -25.92 -23.49
C LEU A 785 20.31 -25.31 -23.79
N THR A 786 20.58 -25.00 -25.06
CA THR A 786 21.81 -24.28 -25.43
C THR A 786 21.80 -22.86 -24.87
N ALA A 787 20.66 -22.17 -24.93
CA ALA A 787 20.49 -20.81 -24.40
C ALA A 787 20.54 -20.75 -22.85
N LEU A 788 20.20 -21.83 -22.15
CA LEU A 788 20.45 -21.96 -20.71
C LEU A 788 21.94 -21.90 -20.35
N GLY A 789 22.83 -22.22 -21.30
CA GLY A 789 24.28 -22.09 -21.17
C GLY A 789 24.84 -20.79 -21.75
N ASP A 790 24.01 -19.82 -22.12
CA ASP A 790 24.46 -18.58 -22.75
C ASP A 790 25.41 -17.78 -21.85
N LYS A 791 26.33 -17.05 -22.47
CA LYS A 791 27.26 -16.14 -21.78
C LYS A 791 26.51 -15.00 -21.09
N ASP A 792 25.44 -14.52 -21.70
CA ASP A 792 24.59 -13.46 -21.16
C ASP A 792 23.60 -14.01 -20.12
N GLU A 793 23.58 -13.40 -18.95
CA GLU A 793 22.72 -13.82 -17.84
C GLU A 793 21.23 -13.69 -18.17
N VAL A 794 20.85 -12.62 -18.87
CA VAL A 794 19.44 -12.36 -19.18
C VAL A 794 18.93 -13.39 -20.18
N VAL A 795 19.75 -13.80 -21.16
CA VAL A 795 19.39 -14.89 -22.07
C VAL A 795 19.16 -16.20 -21.30
N ARG A 796 20.03 -16.55 -20.34
CA ARG A 796 19.86 -17.77 -19.52
C ARG A 796 18.55 -17.74 -18.73
N ILE A 797 18.22 -16.61 -18.11
CA ILE A 797 16.98 -16.43 -17.33
C ILE A 797 15.74 -16.67 -18.20
N TYR A 798 15.68 -16.01 -19.36
CA TYR A 798 14.52 -16.13 -20.25
C TYR A 798 14.45 -17.51 -20.92
N ALA A 799 15.59 -18.20 -21.10
CA ALA A 799 15.59 -19.59 -21.55
C ALA A 799 15.00 -20.54 -20.48
N ALA A 800 15.34 -20.35 -19.21
CA ALA A 800 14.71 -21.09 -18.10
C ALA A 800 13.21 -20.79 -18.01
N GLU A 801 12.84 -19.51 -18.08
CA GLU A 801 11.44 -19.10 -18.05
C GLU A 801 10.66 -19.71 -19.23
N ALA A 802 11.23 -19.69 -20.44
CA ALA A 802 10.62 -20.27 -21.63
C ALA A 802 10.40 -21.78 -21.47
N LEU A 803 11.39 -22.53 -20.98
CA LEU A 803 11.25 -23.95 -20.69
C LEU A 803 10.19 -24.23 -19.63
N GLY A 804 10.07 -23.37 -18.62
CA GLY A 804 9.00 -23.42 -17.63
C GLY A 804 7.62 -23.15 -18.24
N ASN A 805 7.50 -22.13 -19.09
CA ASN A 805 6.23 -21.75 -19.73
C ASN A 805 5.77 -22.75 -20.81
N ILE A 806 6.70 -23.52 -21.41
CA ILE A 806 6.35 -24.70 -22.23
C ILE A 806 5.69 -25.79 -21.37
N GLY A 807 5.87 -25.76 -20.05
CA GLY A 807 5.14 -26.61 -19.12
C GLY A 807 5.65 -28.04 -19.06
N GLU A 808 4.76 -28.97 -18.73
CA GLU A 808 5.09 -30.39 -18.48
C GLU A 808 5.75 -31.08 -19.67
N SER A 809 5.38 -30.67 -20.89
CA SER A 809 5.96 -31.21 -22.14
C SER A 809 7.47 -30.92 -22.29
N ALA A 810 8.01 -29.95 -21.56
CA ALA A 810 9.44 -29.67 -21.52
C ALA A 810 10.23 -30.58 -20.56
N ALA A 811 9.58 -31.38 -19.70
CA ALA A 811 10.19 -32.15 -18.62
C ALA A 811 11.00 -33.40 -19.08
N LYS A 812 11.84 -33.24 -20.12
CA LYS A 812 12.72 -34.27 -20.65
C LYS A 812 13.95 -34.48 -19.76
N PRO A 813 14.60 -35.66 -19.78
CA PRO A 813 15.77 -35.95 -18.93
C PRO A 813 16.89 -34.90 -19.03
N ASP A 814 17.24 -34.46 -20.23
CA ASP A 814 18.31 -33.48 -20.44
C ASP A 814 17.94 -32.07 -19.94
N VAL A 815 16.67 -31.69 -20.06
CA VAL A 815 16.14 -30.43 -19.51
C VAL A 815 16.21 -30.44 -18.01
N ILE A 816 15.74 -31.53 -17.38
CA ILE A 816 15.81 -31.68 -15.93
C ILE A 816 17.26 -31.65 -15.44
N LYS A 817 18.18 -32.35 -16.10
CA LYS A 817 19.60 -32.35 -15.75
C LYS A 817 20.21 -30.94 -15.84
N THR A 818 19.87 -30.18 -16.88
CA THR A 818 20.41 -28.83 -17.08
C THR A 818 19.80 -27.84 -16.09
N SER A 819 18.48 -27.90 -15.85
CA SER A 819 17.79 -27.09 -14.84
C SER A 819 18.31 -27.36 -13.42
N LEU A 820 18.67 -28.61 -13.11
CA LEU A 820 19.34 -28.96 -11.85
C LEU A 820 20.71 -28.29 -11.71
N SER A 821 21.49 -28.21 -12.79
CA SER A 821 22.76 -27.47 -12.78
C SER A 821 22.54 -25.96 -12.59
N ALA A 822 21.51 -25.39 -13.22
CA ALA A 822 21.14 -23.98 -13.09
C ALA A 822 20.59 -23.63 -11.69
N LEU A 823 19.99 -24.59 -10.97
CA LEU A 823 19.59 -24.44 -9.58
C LEU A 823 20.80 -24.24 -8.65
N SER A 824 22.01 -24.59 -9.09
CA SER A 824 23.27 -24.36 -8.38
C SER A 824 24.12 -23.25 -9.02
N ASP A 825 23.52 -22.39 -9.87
CA ASP A 825 24.22 -21.28 -10.52
C ASP A 825 24.76 -20.27 -9.48
N LYS A 826 25.89 -19.64 -9.81
CA LYS A 826 26.51 -18.61 -8.97
C LYS A 826 25.60 -17.40 -8.76
N GLU A 827 24.73 -17.08 -9.73
CA GLU A 827 23.86 -15.91 -9.68
C GLU A 827 22.52 -16.27 -9.03
N ASP A 828 22.14 -15.51 -8.00
CA ASP A 828 20.93 -15.75 -7.21
C ASP A 828 19.64 -15.71 -8.06
N VAL A 829 19.59 -14.83 -9.06
CA VAL A 829 18.43 -14.68 -9.94
C VAL A 829 18.25 -15.94 -10.79
N MET A 830 19.33 -16.46 -11.37
CA MET A 830 19.28 -17.68 -12.19
C MET A 830 18.78 -18.89 -11.39
N ARG A 831 19.26 -19.06 -10.14
CA ARG A 831 18.79 -20.15 -9.26
C ARG A 831 17.28 -20.09 -9.02
N ARG A 832 16.73 -18.89 -8.82
CA ARG A 832 15.28 -18.69 -8.59
C ARG A 832 14.45 -19.06 -9.82
N TYR A 833 14.85 -18.59 -11.00
CA TYR A 833 14.15 -18.92 -12.26
C TYR A 833 14.30 -20.39 -12.63
N ALA A 834 15.42 -21.03 -12.29
CA ALA A 834 15.57 -22.49 -12.46
C ALA A 834 14.59 -23.26 -11.56
N ALA A 835 14.43 -22.85 -10.30
CA ALA A 835 13.43 -23.42 -9.40
C ALA A 835 12.01 -23.19 -9.93
N GLU A 836 11.69 -21.97 -10.38
CA GLU A 836 10.37 -21.65 -10.96
C GLU A 836 10.07 -22.50 -12.20
N ALA A 837 11.03 -22.65 -13.11
CA ALA A 837 10.90 -23.44 -14.32
C ALA A 837 10.61 -24.91 -14.00
N LEU A 838 11.36 -25.50 -13.06
CA LEU A 838 11.10 -26.86 -12.56
C LEU A 838 9.70 -27.00 -11.95
N GLY A 839 9.22 -25.96 -11.26
CA GLY A 839 7.86 -25.92 -10.72
C GLY A 839 6.78 -25.85 -11.80
N LYS A 840 6.98 -25.03 -12.84
CA LYS A 840 6.02 -24.91 -13.96
C LYS A 840 5.99 -26.15 -14.85
N MET A 841 7.06 -26.95 -14.87
CA MET A 841 7.06 -28.28 -15.49
C MET A 841 6.20 -29.32 -14.74
N GLY A 842 5.68 -28.97 -13.55
CA GLY A 842 4.67 -29.76 -12.85
C GLY A 842 5.11 -31.20 -12.54
N GLU A 843 4.18 -32.15 -12.65
CA GLU A 843 4.38 -33.56 -12.31
C GLU A 843 5.50 -34.22 -13.14
N GLY A 844 5.67 -33.82 -14.41
CA GLY A 844 6.75 -34.33 -15.27
C GLY A 844 8.16 -34.09 -14.73
N ALA A 845 8.36 -33.07 -13.89
CA ALA A 845 9.63 -32.77 -13.24
C ALA A 845 9.82 -33.47 -11.88
N ALA A 846 8.83 -34.20 -11.36
CA ALA A 846 8.83 -34.84 -10.04
C ALA A 846 9.73 -36.10 -9.97
N LYS A 847 11.01 -35.95 -10.32
CA LYS A 847 12.04 -37.00 -10.22
C LYS A 847 12.77 -36.93 -8.87
N PRO A 848 13.28 -38.06 -8.34
CA PRO A 848 13.97 -38.08 -7.05
C PRO A 848 15.11 -37.06 -6.93
N ASP A 849 15.95 -36.94 -7.97
CA ASP A 849 17.07 -35.98 -7.96
C ASP A 849 16.60 -34.51 -7.90
N VAL A 850 15.47 -34.20 -8.55
CA VAL A 850 14.86 -32.85 -8.53
C VAL A 850 14.28 -32.53 -7.16
N ILE A 851 13.52 -33.48 -6.60
CA ILE A 851 12.97 -33.39 -5.26
C ILE A 851 14.09 -33.13 -4.25
N LYS A 852 15.16 -33.91 -4.30
CA LYS A 852 16.32 -33.77 -3.41
C LYS A 852 17.00 -32.40 -3.55
N ALA A 853 17.18 -31.91 -4.77
CA ALA A 853 17.80 -30.62 -5.02
C ALA A 853 16.92 -29.44 -4.55
N LEU A 854 15.60 -29.49 -4.79
CA LEU A 854 14.67 -28.46 -4.30
C LEU A 854 14.51 -28.50 -2.78
N LEU A 855 14.54 -29.69 -2.15
CA LEU A 855 14.58 -29.83 -0.70
C LEU A 855 15.85 -29.21 -0.09
N ALA A 856 17.00 -29.35 -0.75
CA ALA A 856 18.22 -28.66 -0.33
C ALA A 856 18.08 -27.13 -0.50
N ALA A 857 17.47 -26.68 -1.60
CA ALA A 857 17.24 -25.27 -1.89
C ALA A 857 16.23 -24.59 -0.94
N LEU A 858 15.29 -25.35 -0.35
CA LEU A 858 14.42 -24.85 0.72
C LEU A 858 15.23 -24.27 1.89
N GLY A 859 16.32 -24.93 2.27
CA GLY A 859 17.20 -24.52 3.37
C GLY A 859 18.36 -23.60 2.97
N ASP A 860 18.35 -23.05 1.75
CA ASP A 860 19.44 -22.21 1.25
C ASP A 860 19.57 -20.89 2.03
N LYS A 861 20.76 -20.27 1.95
CA LYS A 861 21.03 -18.95 2.55
C LYS A 861 20.19 -17.85 1.88
N ASP A 862 19.86 -17.99 0.60
CA ASP A 862 18.91 -17.13 -0.08
C ASP A 862 17.48 -17.55 0.25
N HIS A 863 16.88 -16.85 1.22
CA HIS A 863 15.50 -17.11 1.63
C HIS A 863 14.47 -16.95 0.49
N ILE A 864 14.79 -16.17 -0.55
CA ILE A 864 13.91 -16.04 -1.72
C ILE A 864 13.94 -17.34 -2.53
N LEU A 865 15.12 -17.93 -2.77
CA LEU A 865 15.25 -19.24 -3.42
C LEU A 865 14.45 -20.31 -2.69
N GLY A 866 14.45 -20.32 -1.36
CA GLY A 866 13.63 -21.24 -0.57
C GLY A 866 12.12 -21.09 -0.83
N ILE A 867 11.62 -19.89 -1.08
CA ILE A 867 10.21 -19.68 -1.44
C ILE A 867 9.91 -20.26 -2.82
N TYR A 868 10.76 -19.98 -3.82
CA TYR A 868 10.60 -20.53 -5.17
C TYR A 868 10.72 -22.06 -5.17
N ALA A 869 11.62 -22.63 -4.38
CA ALA A 869 11.76 -24.08 -4.23
C ALA A 869 10.53 -24.71 -3.58
N GLY A 870 9.95 -24.07 -2.55
CA GLY A 870 8.69 -24.49 -1.95
C GLY A 870 7.52 -24.38 -2.93
N GLU A 871 7.41 -23.29 -3.69
CA GLU A 871 6.38 -23.17 -4.71
C GLU A 871 6.52 -24.24 -5.80
N ALA A 872 7.75 -24.52 -6.24
CA ALA A 872 8.05 -25.54 -7.22
C ALA A 872 7.65 -26.94 -6.75
N LEU A 873 8.05 -27.32 -5.53
CA LEU A 873 7.65 -28.59 -4.91
C LEU A 873 6.13 -28.70 -4.75
N GLY A 874 5.45 -27.60 -4.41
CA GLY A 874 3.98 -27.58 -4.31
C GLY A 874 3.27 -27.74 -5.67
N LYS A 875 3.85 -27.22 -6.76
CA LYS A 875 3.30 -27.37 -8.13
C LYS A 875 3.51 -28.76 -8.73
N MET A 876 4.39 -29.58 -8.16
CA MET A 876 4.57 -30.99 -8.56
C MET A 876 3.43 -31.91 -8.10
N GLY A 877 2.45 -31.39 -7.34
CA GLY A 877 1.18 -32.06 -7.08
C GLY A 877 1.26 -33.28 -6.14
N GLU A 878 0.17 -34.04 -6.09
CA GLU A 878 0.03 -35.21 -5.20
C GLU A 878 0.91 -36.38 -5.63
N SER A 879 1.21 -36.52 -6.93
CA SER A 879 2.06 -37.59 -7.48
C SER A 879 3.51 -37.55 -6.97
N ALA A 880 3.96 -36.38 -6.50
CA ALA A 880 5.27 -36.20 -5.86
C ALA A 880 5.31 -36.66 -4.40
N ALA A 881 4.18 -37.03 -3.77
CA ALA A 881 4.03 -37.44 -2.37
C ALA A 881 4.62 -38.81 -2.00
N LYS A 882 5.86 -39.04 -2.43
CA LYS A 882 6.67 -40.21 -2.11
C LYS A 882 7.35 -40.04 -0.75
N SER A 883 7.81 -41.16 -0.18
CA SER A 883 8.42 -41.18 1.17
C SER A 883 9.59 -40.22 1.31
N GLU A 884 10.45 -40.10 0.30
CA GLU A 884 11.63 -39.22 0.32
C GLU A 884 11.26 -37.73 0.44
N LEU A 885 10.27 -37.25 -0.32
CA LEU A 885 9.79 -35.86 -0.23
C LEU A 885 9.16 -35.61 1.15
N ILE A 886 8.33 -36.54 1.62
CA ILE A 886 7.66 -36.42 2.92
C ILE A 886 8.68 -36.37 4.06
N GLU A 887 9.69 -37.23 4.07
CA GLU A 887 10.76 -37.23 5.07
C GLU A 887 11.57 -35.93 5.06
N GLY A 888 11.88 -35.42 3.86
CA GLY A 888 12.54 -34.13 3.68
C GLY A 888 11.71 -32.96 4.21
N LEU A 889 10.41 -32.92 3.92
CA LEU A 889 9.49 -31.88 4.40
C LEU A 889 9.26 -31.98 5.91
N LEU A 890 9.19 -33.19 6.48
CA LEU A 890 9.15 -33.40 7.93
C LEU A 890 10.39 -32.84 8.62
N THR A 891 11.57 -33.03 8.03
CA THR A 891 12.81 -32.44 8.53
C THR A 891 12.78 -30.91 8.41
N ALA A 892 12.29 -30.38 7.28
CA ALA A 892 12.16 -28.94 7.04
C ALA A 892 11.14 -28.24 7.96
N LEU A 893 10.07 -28.94 8.37
CA LEU A 893 9.13 -28.47 9.41
C LEU A 893 9.83 -28.29 10.78
N GLY A 894 10.94 -28.96 11.02
CA GLY A 894 11.77 -28.81 12.22
C GLY A 894 12.91 -27.79 12.08
N ASP A 895 13.02 -27.10 10.94
CA ASP A 895 14.18 -26.25 10.65
C ASP A 895 14.25 -25.02 11.58
N LYS A 896 15.47 -24.50 11.82
CA LYS A 896 15.68 -23.30 12.65
C LYS A 896 15.02 -22.06 12.05
N GLN A 897 14.95 -21.96 10.73
CA GLN A 897 14.42 -20.82 10.00
C GLN A 897 12.91 -20.95 9.78
N HIS A 898 12.15 -19.95 10.25
CA HIS A 898 10.69 -19.92 10.13
C HIS A 898 10.20 -19.94 8.67
N VAL A 899 10.94 -19.36 7.72
CA VAL A 899 10.58 -19.37 6.29
C VAL A 899 10.59 -20.80 5.74
N VAL A 900 11.56 -21.62 6.15
CA VAL A 900 11.71 -23.02 5.72
C VAL A 900 10.56 -23.86 6.28
N ARG A 901 10.28 -23.73 7.58
CA ARG A 901 9.14 -24.40 8.22
C ARG A 901 7.81 -24.03 7.58
N ARG A 902 7.61 -22.75 7.27
CA ARG A 902 6.41 -22.25 6.57
C ARG A 902 6.27 -22.86 5.18
N CYS A 903 7.34 -22.85 4.38
CA CYS A 903 7.30 -23.44 3.03
C CYS A 903 7.03 -24.94 3.09
N ALA A 904 7.62 -25.65 4.07
CA ALA A 904 7.36 -27.08 4.27
C ALA A 904 5.88 -27.36 4.58
N ALA A 905 5.26 -26.55 5.45
CA ALA A 905 3.83 -26.65 5.74
C ALA A 905 2.96 -26.35 4.50
N ASP A 906 3.28 -25.30 3.73
CA ASP A 906 2.56 -24.95 2.50
C ASP A 906 2.64 -26.08 1.45
N VAL A 907 3.83 -26.64 1.22
CA VAL A 907 4.04 -27.76 0.28
C VAL A 907 3.21 -28.96 0.71
N LEU A 908 3.27 -29.37 1.98
CA LEU A 908 2.46 -30.48 2.50
C LEU A 908 0.97 -30.24 2.32
N GLY A 909 0.51 -28.99 2.46
CA GLY A 909 -0.87 -28.61 2.19
C GLY A 909 -1.27 -28.68 0.72
N LYS A 910 -0.38 -28.26 -0.19
CA LYS A 910 -0.60 -28.33 -1.65
C LYS A 910 -0.59 -29.76 -2.18
N MET A 911 0.14 -30.66 -1.51
CA MET A 911 0.13 -32.10 -1.79
C MET A 911 -1.16 -32.79 -1.34
N GLY A 912 -2.06 -32.08 -0.64
CA GLY A 912 -3.41 -32.54 -0.36
C GLY A 912 -3.46 -33.88 0.35
N GLU A 913 -4.39 -34.74 -0.07
CA GLU A 913 -4.65 -36.02 0.58
C GLU A 913 -3.48 -36.99 0.47
N GLY A 914 -2.67 -36.88 -0.59
CA GLY A 914 -1.48 -37.71 -0.82
C GLY A 914 -0.41 -37.60 0.28
N ALA A 915 -0.37 -36.49 1.01
CA ALA A 915 0.56 -36.26 2.12
C ALA A 915 -0.01 -36.61 3.51
N ALA A 916 -1.28 -37.02 3.63
CA ALA A 916 -2.00 -37.21 4.89
C ALA A 916 -1.62 -38.51 5.65
N LYS A 917 -0.33 -38.70 5.90
CA LYS A 917 0.22 -39.80 6.73
C LYS A 917 0.15 -39.41 8.22
N PRO A 918 -0.01 -40.38 9.15
CA PRO A 918 -0.08 -40.09 10.59
C PRO A 918 1.08 -39.23 11.12
N ASP A 919 2.31 -39.51 10.69
CA ASP A 919 3.50 -38.78 11.14
C ASP A 919 3.54 -37.34 10.61
N VAL A 920 3.03 -37.11 9.39
CA VAL A 920 2.90 -35.77 8.80
C VAL A 920 1.87 -34.94 9.55
N ILE A 921 0.71 -35.55 9.84
CA ILE A 921 -0.35 -34.88 10.59
C ILE A 921 0.15 -34.52 12.00
N LYS A 922 0.86 -35.44 12.69
CA LYS A 922 1.50 -35.16 14.00
C LYS A 922 2.54 -34.04 13.94
N ALA A 923 3.37 -34.00 12.89
CA ALA A 923 4.34 -32.94 12.71
C ALA A 923 3.66 -31.58 12.44
N LEU A 924 2.61 -31.56 11.62
CA LEU A 924 1.81 -30.35 11.39
C LEU A 924 1.12 -29.87 12.66
N PHE A 925 0.60 -30.77 13.50
CA PHE A 925 0.09 -30.42 14.84
C PHE A 925 1.15 -29.77 15.73
N THR A 926 2.37 -30.28 15.70
CA THR A 926 3.48 -29.66 16.42
C THR A 926 3.77 -28.26 15.88
N ALA A 927 3.69 -28.08 14.55
CA ALA A 927 3.86 -26.81 13.87
C ALA A 927 2.69 -25.81 14.10
N LEU A 928 1.50 -26.26 14.50
CA LEU A 928 0.42 -25.36 14.95
C LEU A 928 0.86 -24.53 16.17
N GLY A 929 1.65 -25.14 17.06
CA GLY A 929 2.24 -24.51 18.23
C GLY A 929 3.59 -23.82 17.98
N ASP A 930 3.96 -23.57 16.72
CA ASP A 930 5.24 -22.96 16.37
C ASP A 930 5.40 -21.56 17.00
N LYS A 931 6.65 -21.19 17.31
CA LYS A 931 6.99 -19.85 17.83
C LYS A 931 6.61 -18.74 16.85
N ASP A 932 6.64 -19.03 15.56
CA ASP A 932 6.19 -18.15 14.49
C ASP A 932 4.73 -18.45 14.13
N GLN A 933 3.86 -17.46 14.35
CA GLN A 933 2.42 -17.59 14.12
C GLN A 933 2.08 -17.91 12.66
N VAL A 934 2.90 -17.47 11.69
CA VAL A 934 2.65 -17.72 10.26
C VAL A 934 2.82 -19.22 9.96
N VAL A 935 3.83 -19.87 10.54
CA VAL A 935 4.02 -21.32 10.39
C VAL A 935 2.79 -22.08 10.90
N GLY A 936 2.24 -21.67 12.06
CA GLY A 936 1.02 -22.26 12.61
C GLY A 936 -0.21 -22.09 11.71
N THR A 937 -0.37 -20.93 11.06
CA THR A 937 -1.46 -20.71 10.09
C THR A 937 -1.33 -21.61 8.86
N TYR A 938 -0.14 -21.72 8.28
CA TYR A 938 0.08 -22.59 7.11
C TYR A 938 -0.04 -24.07 7.47
N ALA A 939 0.36 -24.48 8.68
CA ALA A 939 0.13 -25.83 9.17
C ALA A 939 -1.38 -26.11 9.34
N ALA A 940 -2.15 -25.13 9.81
CA ALA A 940 -3.60 -25.25 9.93
C ALA A 940 -4.29 -25.33 8.55
N GLU A 941 -3.85 -24.51 7.60
CA GLU A 941 -4.32 -24.55 6.21
C GLU A 941 -3.96 -25.87 5.53
N ALA A 942 -2.75 -26.39 5.75
CA ALA A 942 -2.30 -27.67 5.22
C ALA A 942 -3.17 -28.82 5.72
N LEU A 943 -3.43 -28.87 7.03
CA LEU A 943 -4.36 -29.84 7.62
C LEU A 943 -5.78 -29.69 7.05
N GLY A 944 -6.22 -28.46 6.79
CA GLY A 944 -7.51 -28.18 6.15
C GLY A 944 -7.60 -28.72 4.70
N LYS A 945 -6.55 -28.50 3.91
CA LYS A 945 -6.41 -28.98 2.52
C LYS A 945 -6.30 -30.51 2.42
N MET A 946 -5.68 -31.16 3.41
CA MET A 946 -5.64 -32.62 3.54
C MET A 946 -7.01 -33.27 3.81
N GLY A 947 -8.04 -32.46 4.12
CA GLY A 947 -9.42 -32.91 4.10
C GLY A 947 -9.76 -34.03 5.08
N GLU A 948 -10.63 -34.96 4.66
CA GLU A 948 -11.03 -36.14 5.45
C GLU A 948 -9.84 -37.07 5.72
N SER A 949 -8.85 -37.07 4.82
CA SER A 949 -7.65 -37.89 4.94
C SER A 949 -6.75 -37.50 6.13
N ALA A 950 -6.81 -36.25 6.61
CA ALA A 950 -6.15 -35.81 7.85
C ALA A 950 -6.82 -36.33 9.12
N ALA A 951 -8.04 -36.83 9.00
CA ALA A 951 -8.96 -37.10 10.08
C ALA A 951 -8.82 -38.57 10.54
N LYS A 952 -7.61 -38.94 11.00
CA LYS A 952 -7.27 -40.31 11.40
C LYS A 952 -7.81 -40.63 12.81
N PRO A 953 -8.52 -41.76 13.03
CA PRO A 953 -9.07 -42.18 14.35
C PRO A 953 -8.05 -42.24 15.49
N GLU A 954 -6.79 -42.50 15.15
CA GLU A 954 -5.67 -42.60 16.10
C GLU A 954 -5.20 -41.25 16.64
N LEU A 955 -5.60 -40.13 16.01
CA LEU A 955 -5.20 -38.75 16.35
C LEU A 955 -6.31 -37.94 17.04
N ILE A 956 -7.38 -38.61 17.50
CA ILE A 956 -8.56 -37.96 18.09
C ILE A 956 -8.18 -37.12 19.33
N GLU A 957 -7.23 -37.57 20.14
CA GLU A 957 -6.82 -36.85 21.35
C GLU A 957 -6.04 -35.56 21.02
N GLU A 958 -5.22 -35.57 19.98
CA GLU A 958 -4.53 -34.39 19.46
C GLU A 958 -5.51 -33.36 18.90
N TRP A 959 -6.53 -33.79 18.14
CA TRP A 959 -7.61 -32.91 17.67
C TRP A 959 -8.43 -32.33 18.84
N LEU A 960 -8.72 -33.13 19.86
CA LEU A 960 -9.41 -32.68 21.09
C LEU A 960 -8.61 -31.62 21.86
N SER A 961 -7.28 -31.75 21.89
CA SER A 961 -6.39 -30.73 22.47
C SER A 961 -6.43 -29.44 21.65
N ALA A 962 -6.38 -29.54 20.31
CA ALA A 962 -6.41 -28.39 19.40
C ALA A 962 -7.72 -27.57 19.49
N LEU A 963 -8.85 -28.19 19.83
CA LEU A 963 -10.12 -27.49 20.12
C LEU A 963 -10.02 -26.48 21.28
N ARG A 964 -9.02 -26.60 22.15
CA ARG A 964 -8.82 -25.71 23.31
C ARG A 964 -7.70 -24.70 23.09
N ASP A 965 -7.17 -24.62 21.87
CA ASP A 965 -6.06 -23.72 21.56
C ASP A 965 -6.46 -22.24 21.69
N LYS A 966 -5.50 -21.39 22.05
CA LYS A 966 -5.72 -19.94 22.16
C LYS A 966 -6.03 -19.31 20.79
N GLN A 967 -5.47 -19.84 19.71
CA GLN A 967 -5.67 -19.34 18.36
C GLN A 967 -6.95 -19.92 17.75
N HIS A 968 -7.81 -19.04 17.23
CA HIS A 968 -9.08 -19.45 16.65
C HIS A 968 -8.92 -20.28 15.36
N VAL A 969 -7.86 -20.04 14.58
CA VAL A 969 -7.56 -20.81 13.36
C VAL A 969 -7.36 -22.29 13.66
N ILE A 970 -6.60 -22.59 14.72
CA ILE A 970 -6.31 -23.97 15.18
C ILE A 970 -7.59 -24.64 15.67
N ARG A 971 -8.41 -23.93 16.46
CA ARG A 971 -9.71 -24.42 16.92
C ARG A 971 -10.66 -24.70 15.76
N ARG A 972 -10.73 -23.80 14.76
CA ARG A 972 -11.54 -23.99 13.55
C ARG A 972 -11.13 -25.26 12.80
N CYS A 973 -9.84 -25.42 12.50
CA CYS A 973 -9.33 -26.61 11.81
C CYS A 973 -9.61 -27.90 12.58
N ALA A 974 -9.50 -27.87 13.91
CA ALA A 974 -9.84 -29.02 14.74
C ALA A 974 -11.34 -29.38 14.70
N VAL A 975 -12.22 -28.39 14.71
CA VAL A 975 -13.66 -28.60 14.54
C VAL A 975 -13.98 -29.20 13.17
N GLU A 976 -13.41 -28.63 12.11
CA GLU A 976 -13.62 -29.10 10.73
C GLU A 976 -13.09 -30.52 10.51
N ALA A 977 -11.90 -30.84 11.02
CA ALA A 977 -11.32 -32.18 10.93
C ALA A 977 -12.17 -33.22 11.67
N LEU A 978 -12.58 -32.94 12.92
CA LEU A 978 -13.44 -33.83 13.69
C LEU A 978 -14.82 -34.02 13.05
N GLY A 979 -15.38 -32.99 12.42
CA GLY A 979 -16.63 -33.08 11.66
C GLY A 979 -16.51 -33.93 10.40
N LYS A 980 -15.38 -33.83 9.70
CA LYS A 980 -15.04 -34.63 8.52
C LYS A 980 -14.82 -36.12 8.84
N MET A 981 -14.42 -36.48 10.07
CA MET A 981 -14.38 -37.89 10.52
C MET A 981 -15.77 -38.53 10.64
N GLY A 982 -16.84 -37.73 10.70
CA GLY A 982 -18.21 -38.21 10.85
C GLY A 982 -18.37 -39.19 12.02
N GLY A 983 -19.18 -40.24 11.82
CA GLY A 983 -19.47 -41.24 12.86
C GLY A 983 -18.24 -41.93 13.46
N SER A 984 -17.10 -41.97 12.76
CA SER A 984 -15.87 -42.61 13.26
C SER A 984 -15.20 -41.86 14.42
N ALA A 985 -15.48 -40.55 14.56
CA ALA A 985 -15.01 -39.73 15.69
C ALA A 985 -16.08 -39.50 16.77
N ALA A 986 -17.27 -40.09 16.66
CA ALA A 986 -18.42 -39.85 17.54
C ALA A 986 -18.28 -40.49 18.95
N LYS A 987 -17.14 -40.25 19.60
CA LYS A 987 -16.90 -40.65 20.99
C LYS A 987 -17.51 -39.61 21.94
N PRO A 988 -17.97 -40.01 23.15
CA PRO A 988 -18.60 -39.08 24.10
C PRO A 988 -17.76 -37.85 24.46
N ASN A 989 -16.43 -38.00 24.53
CA ASN A 989 -15.48 -36.91 24.78
C ASN A 989 -15.39 -35.91 23.61
N VAL A 990 -15.44 -36.39 22.37
CA VAL A 990 -15.44 -35.55 21.15
C VAL A 990 -16.73 -34.77 21.02
N ILE A 991 -17.87 -35.42 21.19
CA ILE A 991 -19.20 -34.78 21.16
C ILE A 991 -19.27 -33.68 22.23
N LYS A 992 -18.81 -33.96 23.46
CA LYS A 992 -18.77 -32.97 24.54
C LYS A 992 -17.86 -31.78 24.21
N ALA A 993 -16.73 -32.00 23.55
CA ALA A 993 -15.82 -30.93 23.14
C ALA A 993 -16.40 -30.06 22.01
N LEU A 994 -17.04 -30.66 21.00
CA LEU A 994 -17.71 -29.92 19.92
C LEU A 994 -18.93 -29.13 20.44
N LEU A 995 -19.69 -29.68 21.39
CA LEU A 995 -20.77 -28.95 22.08
C LEU A 995 -20.24 -27.72 22.83
N SER A 996 -19.03 -27.78 23.39
CA SER A 996 -18.40 -26.60 24.01
C SER A 996 -17.96 -25.56 22.97
N ALA A 997 -17.55 -26.00 21.77
CA ALA A 997 -17.16 -25.12 20.67
C ALA A 997 -18.36 -24.37 20.03
N LEU A 998 -19.61 -24.80 20.26
CA LEU A 998 -20.81 -24.02 19.92
C LEU A 998 -20.92 -22.70 20.69
N SER A 999 -20.19 -22.58 21.81
CA SER A 999 -20.10 -21.35 22.61
C SER A 999 -18.76 -20.62 22.41
N ASP A 1000 -18.03 -20.91 21.32
CA ASP A 1000 -16.77 -20.23 21.01
C ASP A 1000 -16.99 -18.74 20.74
N LYS A 1001 -15.95 -17.93 21.01
CA LYS A 1001 -15.96 -16.48 20.78
C LYS A 1001 -16.12 -16.16 19.30
N GLU A 1002 -15.51 -16.96 18.42
CA GLU A 1002 -15.57 -16.74 16.97
C GLU A 1002 -16.79 -17.39 16.33
N ASP A 1003 -17.52 -16.62 15.52
CA ASP A 1003 -18.73 -17.08 14.84
C ASP A 1003 -18.51 -18.26 13.90
N VAL A 1004 -17.39 -18.23 13.18
CA VAL A 1004 -17.01 -19.29 12.24
C VAL A 1004 -16.90 -20.64 12.96
N ILE A 1005 -16.28 -20.67 14.14
CA ILE A 1005 -16.10 -21.90 14.92
C ILE A 1005 -17.45 -22.44 15.40
N ARG A 1006 -18.35 -21.56 15.85
CA ARG A 1006 -19.70 -21.97 16.27
C ARG A 1006 -20.47 -22.63 15.13
N ARG A 1007 -20.42 -22.05 13.93
CA ARG A 1007 -21.05 -22.63 12.73
C ARG A 1007 -20.41 -23.97 12.34
N CYS A 1008 -19.09 -24.03 12.24
CA CYS A 1008 -18.37 -25.27 11.93
C CYS A 1008 -18.65 -26.37 12.96
N ALA A 1009 -18.83 -26.04 14.24
CA ALA A 1009 -19.11 -27.01 15.30
C ALA A 1009 -20.52 -27.58 15.17
N ALA A 1010 -21.49 -26.76 14.78
CA ALA A 1010 -22.85 -27.21 14.47
C ALA A 1010 -22.87 -28.14 13.25
N GLU A 1011 -22.14 -27.77 12.18
CA GLU A 1011 -21.99 -28.59 10.98
C GLU A 1011 -21.29 -29.93 11.28
N ALA A 1012 -20.21 -29.92 12.06
CA ALA A 1012 -19.48 -31.10 12.47
C ALA A 1012 -20.36 -32.08 13.26
N LEU A 1013 -21.12 -31.58 14.24
CA LEU A 1013 -22.09 -32.38 15.00
C LEU A 1013 -23.18 -32.96 14.09
N GLY A 1014 -23.65 -32.20 13.11
CA GLY A 1014 -24.62 -32.68 12.11
C GLY A 1014 -24.09 -33.85 11.27
N ARG A 1015 -22.84 -33.77 10.81
CA ARG A 1015 -22.17 -34.85 10.04
C ARG A 1015 -21.97 -36.13 10.85
N MET A 1016 -21.67 -36.02 12.14
CA MET A 1016 -21.49 -37.17 13.04
C MET A 1016 -22.76 -37.99 13.28
N ILE A 1017 -23.94 -37.39 13.08
CA ILE A 1017 -25.25 -38.01 13.32
C ILE A 1017 -25.79 -38.72 12.05
N GLY A 1018 -25.19 -38.47 10.88
CA GLY A 1018 -25.39 -39.21 9.63
C GLY A 1018 -26.72 -38.96 8.90
N SER A 1019 -26.75 -38.06 7.92
CA SER A 1019 -27.86 -37.99 6.95
C SER A 1019 -27.45 -37.36 5.60
N GLU A 1020 -27.37 -38.18 4.55
CA GLU A 1020 -27.19 -37.76 3.15
C GLU A 1020 -28.52 -37.52 2.39
N LYS A 1021 -29.69 -37.49 3.05
CA LYS A 1021 -30.99 -37.35 2.38
C LYS A 1021 -31.99 -36.46 3.13
N MET A 1022 -31.80 -35.13 3.12
CA MET A 1022 -32.86 -34.16 3.48
C MET A 1022 -32.81 -32.91 2.60
N THR A 1023 -33.36 -33.01 1.39
CA THR A 1023 -33.87 -31.88 0.60
C THR A 1023 -35.33 -31.62 1.00
N GLY A 1024 -35.65 -30.44 1.54
CA GLY A 1024 -37.04 -29.94 1.59
C GLY A 1024 -37.79 -29.97 2.92
N ALA A 1025 -37.13 -29.76 4.07
CA ALA A 1025 -37.79 -29.41 5.33
C ALA A 1025 -36.78 -28.67 6.25
N PRO A 1026 -37.13 -27.51 6.86
CA PRO A 1026 -36.28 -26.89 7.84
C PRO A 1026 -36.28 -27.73 9.13
N HIS A 1027 -35.14 -28.39 9.34
CA HIS A 1027 -34.36 -28.36 10.58
C HIS A 1027 -35.10 -28.60 11.90
N PHE A 1028 -34.84 -29.77 12.48
CA PHE A 1028 -34.41 -29.75 13.87
C PHE A 1028 -33.14 -28.89 13.99
N SER A 1029 -33.06 -28.16 15.07
CA SER A 1029 -31.91 -28.34 15.94
C SER A 1029 -32.45 -28.35 17.38
N ALA A 1030 -31.67 -27.98 18.39
CA ALA A 1030 -32.11 -26.85 19.19
C ALA A 1030 -32.40 -26.93 20.68
N ASP A 1031 -32.34 -28.05 21.42
CA ASP A 1031 -32.33 -27.90 22.90
C ASP A 1031 -31.15 -26.99 23.31
N ALA A 1032 -30.09 -27.12 22.52
CA ALA A 1032 -28.88 -26.33 22.48
C ALA A 1032 -28.98 -24.99 21.71
N VAL A 1033 -29.92 -24.82 20.76
CA VAL A 1033 -30.15 -23.54 20.05
C VAL A 1033 -31.04 -22.63 20.91
N LEU A 1034 -31.72 -23.10 21.95
CA LEU A 1034 -32.50 -22.26 22.87
C LEU A 1034 -31.66 -21.37 23.81
N LYS A 1035 -30.35 -21.60 23.92
CA LYS A 1035 -29.43 -20.57 24.44
C LYS A 1035 -29.29 -19.35 23.53
N LEU A 1036 -29.70 -19.43 22.26
CA LEU A 1036 -29.73 -18.26 21.36
C LEU A 1036 -30.71 -17.16 21.80
N PHE A 1037 -31.53 -17.38 22.83
CA PHE A 1037 -32.35 -16.33 23.43
C PHE A 1037 -31.74 -15.63 24.65
N GLU A 1038 -30.68 -16.17 25.26
CA GLU A 1038 -30.26 -15.67 26.59
C GLU A 1038 -29.54 -14.32 26.58
N ASN A 1039 -29.12 -13.73 25.44
CA ASN A 1039 -28.57 -12.36 25.43
C ASN A 1039 -28.83 -11.55 24.13
N LYS A 1040 -30.08 -11.05 24.03
CA LYS A 1040 -30.60 -9.84 23.32
C LYS A 1040 -30.20 -9.61 21.83
N TRP A 1041 -31.21 -9.58 20.93
CA TRP A 1041 -31.66 -8.46 20.05
C TRP A 1041 -32.53 -9.00 18.87
N LEU A 1042 -33.77 -8.48 18.76
CA LEU A 1042 -34.83 -8.54 17.72
C LEU A 1042 -35.28 -9.90 17.10
N LEU A 1043 -36.49 -10.33 17.47
CA LEU A 1043 -37.34 -11.18 16.62
C LEU A 1043 -38.35 -10.34 15.84
N MET A 1044 -38.26 -10.41 14.53
CA MET A 1044 -39.36 -10.15 13.61
C MET A 1044 -39.45 -11.32 12.64
N ASP A 1045 -40.05 -12.43 13.08
CA ASP A 1045 -40.92 -13.31 12.28
C ASP A 1045 -41.24 -14.58 13.09
N SER A 1046 -42.45 -14.64 13.65
CA SER A 1046 -42.93 -15.75 14.48
C SER A 1046 -44.14 -16.43 13.84
N SER A 1047 -43.96 -16.99 12.64
CA SER A 1047 -45.02 -17.73 11.93
C SER A 1047 -44.79 -19.25 11.90
N CYS A 1048 -43.75 -19.77 12.57
CA CYS A 1048 -43.26 -21.12 12.31
C CYS A 1048 -43.42 -22.15 13.47
N ILE A 1049 -44.02 -21.83 14.63
CA ILE A 1049 -44.11 -22.78 15.77
C ILE A 1049 -45.52 -22.77 16.39
N ASN A 1050 -46.21 -23.91 16.38
CA ASN A 1050 -47.59 -24.11 16.88
C ASN A 1050 -47.59 -24.58 18.36
N SER A 1051 -48.39 -23.93 19.22
CA SER A 1051 -48.55 -24.26 20.65
C SER A 1051 -49.04 -25.68 20.93
N THR A 1052 -49.83 -26.28 20.01
CA THR A 1052 -50.46 -27.59 20.19
C THR A 1052 -49.46 -28.74 20.04
N ASP A 1053 -48.47 -28.60 19.17
CA ASP A 1053 -47.44 -29.62 18.92
C ASP A 1053 -46.43 -29.70 20.09
N LEU A 1054 -46.09 -28.56 20.68
CA LEU A 1054 -45.28 -28.46 21.91
C LEU A 1054 -45.97 -29.10 23.11
N LEU A 1055 -47.29 -28.89 23.27
CA LEU A 1055 -48.08 -29.44 24.37
C LEU A 1055 -48.17 -30.97 24.32
N ASN A 1056 -48.33 -31.54 23.12
CA ASN A 1056 -48.31 -32.99 22.93
C ASN A 1056 -46.94 -33.61 23.24
N ALA A 1057 -45.84 -32.93 22.89
CA ALA A 1057 -44.49 -33.38 23.20
C ALA A 1057 -44.24 -33.45 24.72
N VAL A 1058 -44.74 -32.48 25.50
CA VAL A 1058 -44.66 -32.49 26.97
C VAL A 1058 -45.39 -33.70 27.58
N LEU A 1059 -46.63 -33.94 27.14
CA LEU A 1059 -47.47 -35.01 27.68
C LEU A 1059 -46.92 -36.41 27.37
N GLN A 1060 -46.28 -36.59 26.21
CA GLN A 1060 -45.69 -37.87 25.81
C GLN A 1060 -44.32 -38.11 26.44
N THR A 1061 -43.46 -37.10 26.51
CA THR A 1061 -42.06 -37.25 26.97
C THR A 1061 -41.89 -37.17 28.48
N ARG A 1062 -42.85 -36.58 29.20
CA ARG A 1062 -42.80 -36.35 30.66
C ARG A 1062 -41.59 -35.51 31.10
N VAL A 1063 -41.10 -34.64 30.22
CA VAL A 1063 -39.97 -33.73 30.49
C VAL A 1063 -40.52 -32.35 30.84
N ASP A 1064 -40.41 -31.98 32.12
CA ASP A 1064 -41.06 -30.80 32.71
C ASP A 1064 -40.46 -29.45 32.22
N SER A 1065 -39.28 -29.45 31.61
CA SER A 1065 -38.57 -28.22 31.21
C SER A 1065 -39.22 -27.44 30.07
N TRP A 1066 -40.16 -28.03 29.35
CA TRP A 1066 -40.82 -27.44 28.18
C TRP A 1066 -42.16 -26.74 28.51
N LEU A 1067 -42.66 -26.91 29.74
CA LEU A 1067 -43.94 -26.33 30.20
C LEU A 1067 -43.97 -24.79 30.12
N PRO A 1068 -42.97 -24.03 30.59
CA PRO A 1068 -43.01 -22.57 30.54
C PRO A 1068 -43.07 -22.01 29.11
N LEU A 1069 -42.36 -22.66 28.17
CA LEU A 1069 -42.28 -22.23 26.78
C LEU A 1069 -43.59 -22.49 26.02
N THR A 1070 -44.18 -23.67 26.22
CA THR A 1070 -45.47 -24.06 25.59
C THR A 1070 -46.59 -23.07 25.93
N PHE A 1071 -46.63 -22.60 27.17
CA PHE A 1071 -47.65 -21.66 27.65
C PHE A 1071 -47.37 -20.20 27.25
N PHE A 1072 -46.10 -19.78 27.21
CA PHE A 1072 -45.73 -18.45 26.72
C PHE A 1072 -46.12 -18.26 25.24
N VAL A 1073 -45.91 -19.28 24.40
CA VAL A 1073 -46.36 -19.27 23.00
C VAL A 1073 -47.89 -19.25 22.89
N ALA A 1074 -48.59 -20.03 23.73
CA ALA A 1074 -50.06 -20.02 23.76
C ALA A 1074 -50.65 -18.63 24.11
N LEU A 1075 -50.05 -17.92 25.09
CA LEU A 1075 -50.43 -16.55 25.47
C LEU A 1075 -50.17 -15.53 24.36
N TYR A 1076 -49.04 -15.66 23.65
CA TYR A 1076 -48.68 -14.77 22.54
C TYR A 1076 -49.57 -14.98 21.30
N GLU A 1077 -49.99 -16.23 21.04
CA GLU A 1077 -50.94 -16.56 19.96
C GLU A 1077 -52.41 -16.25 20.31
N GLY A 1078 -52.69 -15.68 21.50
CA GLY A 1078 -54.05 -15.34 21.93
C GLY A 1078 -54.94 -16.56 22.22
N THR A 1079 -54.33 -17.68 22.56
CA THR A 1079 -55.02 -18.94 22.89
C THR A 1079 -55.17 -19.10 24.40
N ALA A 1080 -56.32 -19.63 24.83
CA ALA A 1080 -56.60 -19.83 26.26
C ALA A 1080 -56.38 -21.29 26.63
N VAL A 1081 -55.81 -21.53 27.81
CA VAL A 1081 -55.62 -22.89 28.34
C VAL A 1081 -56.23 -22.97 29.73
N THR A 1082 -57.11 -23.94 29.95
CA THR A 1082 -57.73 -24.16 31.27
C THR A 1082 -57.50 -25.59 31.74
N ILE A 1083 -57.12 -25.72 33.01
CA ILE A 1083 -56.98 -27.00 33.70
C ILE A 1083 -58.21 -27.16 34.58
N VAL A 1084 -59.01 -28.19 34.32
CA VAL A 1084 -60.22 -28.48 35.10
C VAL A 1084 -60.18 -29.95 35.50
N ALA A 1085 -60.11 -30.19 36.83
CA ALA A 1085 -59.79 -31.50 37.39
C ALA A 1085 -58.52 -32.09 36.74
N GLN A 1086 -58.48 -33.39 36.46
CA GLN A 1086 -57.33 -34.07 35.82
C GLN A 1086 -57.35 -33.97 34.27
N SER A 1087 -57.81 -32.85 33.71
CA SER A 1087 -57.83 -32.64 32.25
C SER A 1087 -57.40 -31.22 31.87
N LEU A 1088 -56.59 -31.11 30.82
CA LEU A 1088 -56.09 -29.86 30.26
C LEU A 1088 -56.80 -29.57 28.94
N LYS A 1089 -57.39 -28.38 28.82
CA LYS A 1089 -58.15 -27.94 27.64
C LYS A 1089 -57.44 -26.77 26.97
N HIS A 1090 -57.17 -26.89 25.68
CA HIS A 1090 -56.58 -25.86 24.85
C HIS A 1090 -57.64 -25.26 23.92
N TYR A 1091 -57.73 -23.93 23.88
CA TYR A 1091 -58.72 -23.18 23.12
C TYR A 1091 -58.03 -22.33 22.06
N ARG A 1092 -58.21 -22.68 20.79
CA ARG A 1092 -57.71 -21.92 19.64
C ARG A 1092 -58.83 -21.71 18.64
N ASN A 1093 -59.08 -20.46 18.25
CA ASN A 1093 -60.05 -20.09 17.21
C ASN A 1093 -61.40 -20.84 17.33
N TYR A 1094 -61.98 -20.84 18.53
CA TYR A 1094 -63.28 -21.48 18.86
C TYR A 1094 -63.34 -23.02 18.82
N SER A 1095 -62.21 -23.70 18.60
CA SER A 1095 -62.08 -25.16 18.78
C SER A 1095 -61.51 -25.50 20.16
N VAL A 1096 -62.02 -26.57 20.79
CA VAL A 1096 -61.59 -27.02 22.12
C VAL A 1096 -61.01 -28.41 22.02
N GLU A 1097 -59.71 -28.53 22.26
CA GLU A 1097 -59.02 -29.81 22.35
C GLU A 1097 -58.77 -30.17 23.81
N LYS A 1098 -59.16 -31.39 24.19
CA LYS A 1098 -59.12 -31.86 25.58
C LYS A 1098 -58.12 -33.01 25.72
N PHE A 1099 -57.12 -32.79 26.56
CA PHE A 1099 -56.08 -33.75 26.91
C PHE A 1099 -56.36 -34.31 28.31
N ASN A 1100 -56.43 -35.63 28.44
CA ASN A 1100 -56.78 -36.29 29.71
C ASN A 1100 -55.50 -36.67 30.45
N LEU A 1101 -55.21 -35.99 31.57
CA LEU A 1101 -53.99 -36.19 32.36
C LEU A 1101 -54.06 -37.45 33.23
N ALA A 1102 -55.26 -38.00 33.41
CA ALA A 1102 -55.55 -39.14 34.28
C ALA A 1102 -55.22 -40.52 33.71
N SER A 1103 -55.01 -40.67 32.39
CA SER A 1103 -54.88 -42.00 31.77
C SER A 1103 -53.58 -42.73 32.13
N HIS A 1104 -52.62 -42.06 32.78
CA HIS A 1104 -51.28 -42.61 33.08
C HIS A 1104 -50.85 -42.42 34.55
N GLY A 1105 -51.82 -42.46 35.49
CA GLY A 1105 -51.60 -42.88 36.89
C GLY A 1105 -50.62 -42.09 37.75
N ASN A 1106 -50.36 -40.80 37.50
CA ASN A 1106 -49.36 -40.05 38.28
C ASN A 1106 -49.88 -38.70 38.80
N ASP A 1107 -50.44 -38.74 40.01
CA ASP A 1107 -50.91 -37.59 40.79
C ASP A 1107 -49.81 -36.52 41.03
N ARG A 1108 -48.54 -36.90 40.83
CA ARG A 1108 -47.34 -36.06 40.96
C ARG A 1108 -47.13 -35.14 39.75
N LEU A 1109 -47.44 -35.59 38.54
CA LEU A 1109 -47.31 -34.78 37.31
C LEU A 1109 -48.38 -33.69 37.29
N PHE A 1110 -49.61 -34.05 37.69
CA PHE A 1110 -50.71 -33.09 37.82
C PHE A 1110 -50.37 -31.98 38.81
N ARG A 1111 -49.92 -32.30 40.04
CA ARG A 1111 -49.53 -31.27 41.02
C ARG A 1111 -48.36 -30.39 40.57
N ARG A 1112 -47.39 -30.95 39.84
CA ARG A 1112 -46.25 -30.18 39.31
C ARG A 1112 -46.64 -29.22 38.20
N ILE A 1113 -47.48 -29.64 37.26
CA ILE A 1113 -48.00 -28.76 36.20
C ILE A 1113 -48.77 -27.58 36.83
N THR A 1114 -49.61 -27.84 37.84
CA THR A 1114 -50.36 -26.80 38.55
C THR A 1114 -49.45 -25.86 39.36
N GLN A 1115 -48.37 -26.38 39.96
CA GLN A 1115 -47.44 -25.57 40.74
C GLN A 1115 -46.58 -24.66 39.86
N THR A 1116 -46.04 -25.16 38.75
CA THR A 1116 -45.30 -24.35 37.78
C THR A 1116 -46.18 -23.28 37.14
N PHE A 1117 -47.48 -23.56 36.97
CA PHE A 1117 -48.47 -22.59 36.50
C PHE A 1117 -48.65 -21.43 37.48
N ALA A 1118 -48.83 -21.73 38.77
CA ALA A 1118 -48.94 -20.71 39.81
C ALA A 1118 -47.67 -19.84 39.92
N GLU A 1119 -46.49 -20.46 39.82
CA GLU A 1119 -45.20 -19.77 39.93
C GLU A 1119 -44.93 -18.81 38.74
N GLU A 1120 -45.29 -19.19 37.51
CA GLU A 1120 -45.08 -18.33 36.33
C GLU A 1120 -46.15 -17.24 36.21
N ALA A 1121 -47.41 -17.50 36.61
CA ALA A 1121 -48.45 -16.47 36.70
C ALA A 1121 -48.06 -15.37 37.70
N GLU A 1122 -47.47 -15.75 38.84
CA GLU A 1122 -46.99 -14.82 39.87
C GLU A 1122 -45.82 -13.96 39.35
N LYS A 1123 -44.91 -14.53 38.53
CA LYS A 1123 -43.79 -13.78 37.90
C LYS A 1123 -44.25 -12.78 36.84
N LEU A 1124 -45.35 -13.06 36.15
CA LEU A 1124 -45.91 -12.17 35.13
C LEU A 1124 -46.87 -11.11 35.71
N GLY A 1125 -47.02 -11.06 37.04
CA GLY A 1125 -47.78 -10.04 37.76
C GLY A 1125 -49.28 -10.30 37.85
N TRP A 1126 -49.72 -11.55 37.73
CA TRP A 1126 -51.12 -11.94 37.80
C TRP A 1126 -51.52 -12.32 39.24
N PRO A 1127 -52.77 -12.08 39.67
CA PRO A 1127 -53.23 -12.44 41.01
C PRO A 1127 -53.19 -13.95 41.21
N ARG A 1128 -52.75 -14.41 42.38
CA ARG A 1128 -52.60 -15.84 42.74
C ARG A 1128 -53.89 -16.68 42.69
N GLU A 1129 -55.02 -16.01 42.59
CA GLU A 1129 -56.37 -16.59 42.53
C GLU A 1129 -56.84 -16.86 41.08
N CYS A 1130 -56.11 -16.34 40.08
CA CYS A 1130 -56.22 -16.69 38.66
C CYS A 1130 -55.15 -17.74 38.29
#